data_AF-A0A0B4FSM6-F1
#
_entry.id   AF-A0A0B4FSM6-F1
#
_cell.length_a   1.000
_cell.length_b   1.000
_cell.length_c   1.000
_cell.angle_alpha   90.00
_cell.angle_beta   90.00
_cell.angle_gamma   90.00
#
_symmetry.space_group_name_H-M   'P 1'
#
loop_
_entity.id
_entity.type
_entity.pdbx_description
1 polymer ?
#
loop_
_entity_poly.entity_id
_entity_poly.type
_entity_poly.pdbx_seq_one_letter_code
_entity_poly.pdbx_strand_id
1 'polypeptide(L)'
;MGNAPLEKAPLLEPELNERGKADDEIDAAPPRPARRPWRRLLRIFAAIAVLSLLFRPHLPHWRWPHPCHRQPRHSPFGRFPEKHDPFHFIPCTKDSVLPALDDPHPERTWAKRFDPNPAHWSWGNATEGHENDIEEPHRPRWHHNPHHPGKPGEREPGEPDEPGRPGRPGKPRHPRPPHHDPYAGRGIYLCGYIDVPLDYTNKSDSRISRLAVTKYQVSGLSHRGHKRHDGKPRHGAGTKSERTIVIEPGGPGGSGTSMAWRASEDISKRLSGGKYDVLGWDPRGVNASLPAISCFPYDVDRDHWAVRMSQYRETSPSPRAQLEFFDAMSDSILRACKQIHGDIPRFVSTAFVARDLEQIRLALGEDALTGYLVSYGTGIGQTYANMFPSSVGRMILDGTEYVRDHRVLGGFGWTALDNGTNAFHDGLLGECVHAGPDHCALAKPVDGSAVTLDHLQKRMDNLIRSLIQRPLASYTASSGPSLVTYSSLVGLLYGAMYNAKGWPALAQMLHELEAGNTTLAAAMLERSVWGYDPTKPPPPGRRPRSEELGTLVICADQYDAPEPEGGLAWYESLWANMTAKSWIAGNSRFQNVFPCRHFTDYWPEPAEVYRGDLNSSLSNPVLLIAETYDPATPLRNGRRLLSEMGRNARLIAHHGYGHSSRDTSACTDEIAKAYILEGTLPEDQETACYADEKPYLYGVKKGGVVAQRDPLEIWDEHIRELAILNPRLLR
;
A
#
# COMPACT_ATOMS: atom_id res chain seq x y z
N MET A 1 -52.66 -33.47 50.05
CA MET A 1 -52.72 -32.94 51.44
C MET A 1 -51.29 -32.59 51.83
N GLY A 2 -50.89 -31.36 52.13
CA GLY A 2 -51.52 -30.05 52.11
C GLY A 2 -50.47 -28.98 52.48
N ASN A 3 -50.67 -27.78 51.92
CA ASN A 3 -50.33 -26.42 52.42
C ASN A 3 -48.85 -26.08 52.71
N ALA A 4 -48.29 -24.91 52.37
CA ALA A 4 -48.78 -23.64 51.80
C ALA A 4 -47.53 -22.76 51.40
N PRO A 5 -47.70 -21.62 50.68
CA PRO A 5 -46.74 -21.06 49.71
C PRO A 5 -46.23 -19.63 50.01
N LEU A 6 -45.33 -19.09 49.15
CA LEU A 6 -44.98 -17.66 48.93
C LEU A 6 -44.27 -17.55 47.56
N GLU A 7 -44.33 -16.49 46.74
CA GLU A 7 -45.38 -15.55 46.31
C GLU A 7 -44.87 -15.01 44.94
N LYS A 8 -45.75 -14.79 43.96
CA LYS A 8 -45.41 -14.22 42.63
C LYS A 8 -45.81 -12.74 42.59
N ALA A 9 -44.93 -11.87 42.06
CA ALA A 9 -45.25 -10.48 41.73
C ALA A 9 -45.70 -10.35 40.25
N PRO A 10 -46.66 -9.46 39.90
CA PRO A 10 -47.32 -9.47 38.59
C PRO A 10 -46.86 -8.37 37.62
N LEU A 11 -47.03 -8.69 36.34
CA LEU A 11 -47.10 -7.81 35.18
C LEU A 11 -48.35 -6.94 35.23
N LEU A 12 -48.28 -5.67 34.80
CA LEU A 12 -49.43 -4.88 34.35
C LEU A 12 -48.98 -3.84 33.30
N GLU A 13 -49.67 -3.87 32.17
CA GLU A 13 -49.73 -2.84 31.12
C GLU A 13 -51.25 -2.65 30.77
N PRO A 14 -51.66 -1.67 29.95
CA PRO A 14 -52.31 -0.42 30.37
C PRO A 14 -53.78 -0.29 29.91
N GLU A 15 -54.55 0.69 30.42
CA GLU A 15 -55.65 1.28 29.64
C GLU A 15 -56.16 2.65 30.13
N LEU A 16 -56.73 3.38 29.17
CA LEU A 16 -57.16 4.78 29.13
C LEU A 16 -58.47 5.09 29.88
N ASN A 17 -58.67 6.35 30.35
CA ASN A 17 -59.76 7.19 29.83
C ASN A 17 -59.71 8.68 30.23
N GLU A 18 -60.36 9.48 29.37
CA GLU A 18 -60.44 10.93 29.25
C GLU A 18 -61.02 11.75 30.42
N ARG A 19 -60.65 13.05 30.45
CA ARG A 19 -61.50 14.28 30.26
C ARG A 19 -61.30 15.36 31.34
N GLY A 20 -60.92 16.58 30.92
CA GLY A 20 -61.08 17.80 31.73
C GLY A 20 -60.12 18.94 31.34
N LYS A 21 -60.62 19.93 30.58
CA LYS A 21 -59.98 21.23 30.31
C LYS A 21 -59.86 22.07 31.59
N ALA A 22 -58.75 22.79 31.77
CA ALA A 22 -58.71 24.21 32.15
C ALA A 22 -57.28 24.75 32.08
N ASP A 23 -57.18 26.01 31.71
CA ASP A 23 -56.00 26.82 31.43
C ASP A 23 -55.11 27.08 32.67
N ASP A 24 -53.79 27.19 32.48
CA ASP A 24 -52.99 28.37 32.82
C ASP A 24 -51.46 28.07 32.77
N GLU A 25 -50.75 29.07 32.26
CA GLU A 25 -49.31 29.36 32.26
C GLU A 25 -48.33 28.41 33.00
N ILE A 26 -47.22 28.05 32.34
CA ILE A 26 -45.82 28.34 32.75
C ILE A 26 -44.86 27.63 31.77
N ASP A 27 -44.31 28.39 30.81
CA ASP A 27 -43.11 28.01 30.04
C ASP A 27 -41.87 28.55 30.76
N ALA A 28 -41.09 27.67 31.38
CA ALA A 28 -39.82 28.02 32.00
C ALA A 28 -38.67 27.85 31.00
N ALA A 29 -38.25 28.97 30.39
CA ALA A 29 -37.03 29.08 29.60
C ALA A 29 -35.76 29.13 30.49
N PRO A 30 -34.60 28.64 30.00
CA PRO A 30 -33.34 28.68 30.75
C PRO A 30 -32.77 30.12 30.89
N PRO A 31 -31.97 30.40 31.94
CA PRO A 31 -31.58 31.76 32.30
C PRO A 31 -30.55 32.37 31.34
N ARG A 32 -30.74 33.65 31.02
CA ARG A 32 -29.79 34.48 30.26
C ARG A 32 -28.54 34.82 31.11
N PRO A 33 -27.32 34.85 30.53
CA PRO A 33 -26.11 35.25 31.26
C PRO A 33 -26.04 36.77 31.51
N ALA A 34 -25.57 37.13 32.70
CA ALA A 34 -25.37 38.49 33.17
C ALA A 34 -24.30 39.26 32.36
N ARG A 35 -24.65 40.47 31.88
CA ARG A 35 -23.71 41.42 31.25
C ARG A 35 -22.78 42.02 32.31
N ARG A 36 -21.48 41.67 32.28
CA ARG A 36 -20.41 42.37 33.02
C ARG A 36 -19.77 43.50 32.17
N PRO A 37 -19.31 44.61 32.77
CA PRO A 37 -19.05 45.86 32.05
C PRO A 37 -17.62 45.95 31.50
N TRP A 38 -17.44 45.62 30.21
CA TRP A 38 -16.17 45.72 29.48
C TRP A 38 -15.58 47.14 29.36
N ARG A 39 -16.36 48.19 29.70
CA ARG A 39 -15.93 49.59 29.58
C ARG A 39 -14.92 50.05 30.64
N ARG A 40 -14.73 49.32 31.74
CA ARG A 40 -13.71 49.66 32.78
C ARG A 40 -12.32 49.09 32.48
N LEU A 41 -12.23 47.94 31.82
CA LEU A 41 -10.94 47.29 31.48
C LEU A 41 -10.19 48.02 30.35
N LEU A 42 -10.90 48.55 29.35
CA LEU A 42 -10.31 49.31 28.24
C LEU A 42 -9.66 50.63 28.68
N ARG A 43 -10.14 51.26 29.77
CA ARG A 43 -9.55 52.51 30.29
C ARG A 43 -8.25 52.28 31.07
N ILE A 44 -8.08 51.12 31.69
CA ILE A 44 -6.86 50.76 32.42
C ILE A 44 -5.73 50.41 31.44
N PHE A 45 -6.03 49.67 30.37
CA PHE A 45 -5.04 49.34 29.33
C PHE A 45 -4.54 50.58 28.57
N ALA A 46 -5.41 51.55 28.30
CA ALA A 46 -5.01 52.80 27.65
C ALA A 46 -4.08 53.67 28.53
N ALA A 47 -4.29 53.69 29.86
CA ALA A 47 -3.44 54.44 30.78
C ALA A 47 -2.03 53.81 30.93
N ILE A 48 -1.93 52.48 30.92
CA ILE A 48 -0.65 51.76 31.02
C ILE A 48 0.19 51.94 29.74
N ALA A 49 -0.45 51.97 28.55
CA ALA A 49 0.22 52.20 27.28
C ALA A 49 0.79 53.63 27.15
N VAL A 50 0.13 54.63 27.72
CA VAL A 50 0.61 56.03 27.72
C VAL A 50 1.76 56.23 28.70
N LEU A 51 1.75 55.56 29.86
CA LEU A 51 2.85 55.61 30.85
C LEU A 51 4.12 54.90 30.38
N SER A 52 4.00 53.83 29.58
CA SER A 52 5.16 53.09 29.03
C SER A 52 5.80 53.75 27.80
N LEU A 53 5.11 54.71 27.17
CA LEU A 53 5.70 55.56 26.12
C LEU A 53 6.48 56.77 26.68
N LEU A 54 6.25 57.15 27.94
CA LEU A 54 6.89 58.31 28.58
C LEU A 54 8.22 57.98 29.30
N PHE A 55 8.52 56.70 29.52
CA PHE A 55 9.78 56.26 30.15
C PHE A 55 10.50 55.21 29.29
N ARG A 56 11.24 55.68 28.28
CA ARG A 56 12.25 54.86 27.58
C ARG A 56 13.62 55.05 28.25
N PRO A 57 14.17 54.06 28.97
CA PRO A 57 15.59 54.07 29.29
C PRO A 57 16.38 53.58 28.06
N HIS A 58 17.39 54.35 27.67
CA HIS A 58 18.37 53.97 26.66
C HIS A 58 19.16 52.74 27.12
N LEU A 59 19.03 51.62 26.41
CA LEU A 59 19.90 50.45 26.56
C LEU A 59 20.63 50.14 25.24
N PRO A 60 21.93 49.82 25.28
CA PRO A 60 22.80 49.81 24.10
C PRO A 60 22.66 48.55 23.25
N HIS A 61 22.92 48.72 21.95
CA HIS A 61 22.81 47.71 20.89
C HIS A 61 23.73 46.50 21.10
N TRP A 62 23.15 45.33 21.38
CA TRP A 62 23.79 44.03 21.18
C TRP A 62 23.35 43.44 19.84
N ARG A 63 24.29 43.37 18.89
CA ARG A 63 24.11 42.70 17.59
C ARG A 63 24.20 41.19 17.79
N TRP A 64 23.09 40.49 17.61
CA TRP A 64 23.08 39.05 17.42
C TRP A 64 23.51 38.72 15.97
N PRO A 65 24.41 37.74 15.75
CA PRO A 65 24.70 37.27 14.40
C PRO A 65 23.52 36.42 13.90
N HIS A 66 22.74 36.95 12.97
CA HIS A 66 21.76 36.16 12.23
C HIS A 66 22.51 35.26 11.23
N PRO A 67 22.39 33.92 11.30
CA PRO A 67 22.72 33.09 10.15
C PRO A 67 21.65 33.35 9.08
N CYS A 68 22.01 34.11 8.06
CA CYS A 68 21.18 34.34 6.88
C CYS A 68 21.10 33.07 6.01
N HIS A 69 20.42 32.02 6.47
CA HIS A 69 19.83 31.05 5.56
C HIS A 69 18.50 31.63 5.05
N ARG A 70 18.58 32.50 4.03
CA ARG A 70 17.38 32.88 3.27
C ARG A 70 16.88 31.63 2.56
N GLN A 71 15.70 31.13 2.91
CA GLN A 71 15.03 30.11 2.11
C GLN A 71 14.96 30.58 0.64
N PRO A 72 15.28 29.71 -0.33
CA PRO A 72 15.24 30.08 -1.73
C PRO A 72 13.81 30.46 -2.13
N ARG A 73 13.60 31.71 -2.55
CA ARG A 73 12.29 32.17 -3.07
C ARG A 73 11.88 31.48 -4.37
N HIS A 74 12.83 30.84 -5.05
CA HIS A 74 12.64 30.17 -6.33
C HIS A 74 13.48 28.89 -6.40
N SER A 75 12.90 27.81 -6.88
CA SER A 75 13.63 26.56 -7.09
C SER A 75 14.62 26.68 -8.25
N PRO A 76 15.81 26.07 -8.13
CA PRO A 76 16.80 26.06 -9.20
C PRO A 76 16.40 25.13 -10.38
N PHE A 77 15.32 24.36 -10.24
CA PHE A 77 14.79 23.44 -11.26
C PHE A 77 13.53 23.95 -11.97
N GLY A 78 12.99 25.12 -11.60
CA GLY A 78 11.83 25.70 -12.29
C GLY A 78 10.69 26.09 -11.37
N ARG A 79 9.47 26.07 -11.92
CA ARG A 79 8.22 26.28 -11.19
C ARG A 79 7.36 25.06 -11.37
N PHE A 80 6.71 24.64 -10.30
CA PHE A 80 5.77 23.54 -10.30
C PHE A 80 4.43 24.01 -9.69
N PRO A 81 3.30 23.43 -10.10
CA PRO A 81 3.14 22.58 -11.27
C PRO A 81 3.54 23.29 -12.58
N GLU A 82 3.96 22.51 -13.57
CA GLU A 82 4.17 23.05 -14.92
C GLU A 82 2.83 23.46 -15.53
N LYS A 83 2.84 24.49 -16.38
CA LYS A 83 1.62 24.98 -17.02
C LYS A 83 1.15 23.93 -18.03
N HIS A 84 -0.12 23.54 -17.96
CA HIS A 84 -0.73 22.52 -18.84
C HIS A 84 -0.22 21.09 -18.63
N ASP A 85 0.47 20.80 -17.52
CA ASP A 85 0.69 19.43 -17.09
C ASP A 85 -0.63 18.81 -16.62
N PRO A 86 -1.16 17.77 -17.30
CA PRO A 86 -2.45 17.18 -16.96
C PRO A 86 -2.46 16.48 -15.59
N PHE A 87 -1.30 16.16 -15.02
CA PHE A 87 -1.17 15.58 -13.69
C PHE A 87 -0.84 16.61 -12.60
N HIS A 88 -0.60 17.86 -12.99
CA HIS A 88 -0.19 18.93 -12.11
C HIS A 88 1.01 18.56 -11.21
N PHE A 89 2.04 17.88 -11.72
CA PHE A 89 3.10 17.34 -10.89
C PHE A 89 3.86 18.41 -10.09
N ILE A 90 4.13 18.10 -8.83
CA ILE A 90 5.13 18.77 -7.98
C ILE A 90 6.13 17.73 -7.46
N PRO A 91 7.39 18.09 -7.16
CA PRO A 91 8.28 17.21 -6.41
C PRO A 91 7.63 16.77 -5.10
N CYS A 92 7.59 15.45 -4.86
CA CYS A 92 6.98 14.90 -3.68
C CYS A 92 7.68 15.39 -2.41
N THR A 93 6.86 15.67 -1.39
CA THR A 93 7.26 15.96 -0.02
C THR A 93 6.24 15.31 0.92
N LYS A 94 6.54 15.25 2.22
CA LYS A 94 5.57 14.80 3.25
C LYS A 94 4.27 15.63 3.30
N ASP A 95 4.29 16.84 2.76
CA ASP A 95 3.15 17.78 2.77
C ASP A 95 2.33 17.75 1.47
N SER A 96 2.65 16.83 0.55
CA SER A 96 2.02 16.67 -0.77
C SER A 96 0.63 15.99 -0.68
N VAL A 97 -0.30 16.65 0.03
CA VAL A 97 -1.69 16.18 0.19
C VAL A 97 -2.60 16.86 -0.82
N LEU A 98 -3.37 16.05 -1.57
CA LEU A 98 -4.25 16.51 -2.64
C LEU A 98 -5.29 17.52 -2.15
N PRO A 99 -5.66 18.53 -2.97
CA PRO A 99 -6.76 19.43 -2.69
C PRO A 99 -8.09 18.67 -2.62
N ALA A 100 -8.98 19.12 -1.73
CA ALA A 100 -10.31 18.53 -1.57
C ALA A 100 -11.18 18.72 -2.83
N LEU A 101 -12.22 17.90 -2.99
CA LEU A 101 -13.12 17.98 -4.15
C LEU A 101 -14.00 19.25 -4.14
N ASP A 102 -14.27 19.78 -2.95
CA ASP A 102 -15.06 21.01 -2.73
C ASP A 102 -14.18 22.28 -2.71
N ASP A 103 -12.87 22.17 -2.93
CA ASP A 103 -11.99 23.33 -3.07
C ASP A 103 -12.37 24.11 -4.35
N PRO A 104 -12.76 25.40 -4.25
CA PRO A 104 -13.13 26.20 -5.42
C PRO A 104 -11.92 26.56 -6.31
N HIS A 105 -10.69 26.40 -5.81
CA HIS A 105 -9.45 26.75 -6.50
C HIS A 105 -8.36 25.67 -6.33
N PRO A 106 -8.63 24.41 -6.74
CA PRO A 106 -7.79 23.25 -6.41
C PRO A 106 -6.38 23.39 -6.99
N GLU A 107 -6.24 23.91 -8.21
CA GLU A 107 -4.92 24.17 -8.83
C GLU A 107 -4.09 25.17 -8.01
N ARG A 108 -4.72 26.22 -7.47
CA ARG A 108 -4.04 27.24 -6.65
C ARG A 108 -3.65 26.68 -5.29
N THR A 109 -4.52 25.89 -4.67
CA THR A 109 -4.22 25.20 -3.40
C THR A 109 -3.08 24.21 -3.58
N TRP A 110 -3.11 23.43 -4.65
CA TRP A 110 -2.06 22.49 -4.99
C TRP A 110 -0.73 23.17 -5.28
N ALA A 111 -0.71 24.25 -6.08
CA ALA A 111 0.50 25.00 -6.38
C ALA A 111 1.16 25.62 -5.13
N LYS A 112 0.40 25.91 -4.06
CA LYS A 112 0.95 26.38 -2.78
C LYS A 112 1.66 25.28 -1.98
N ARG A 113 1.44 24.00 -2.29
CA ARG A 113 2.13 22.86 -1.67
C ARG A 113 3.55 22.68 -2.21
N PHE A 114 3.87 23.31 -3.34
CA PHE A 114 5.21 23.26 -3.90
C PHE A 114 6.24 23.89 -2.95
N ASP A 115 7.16 23.07 -2.46
CA ASP A 115 8.33 23.53 -1.71
C ASP A 115 9.46 23.91 -2.70
N PRO A 116 9.95 25.16 -2.70
CA PRO A 116 11.03 25.55 -3.62
C PRO A 116 12.41 25.00 -3.23
N ASN A 117 12.58 24.37 -2.07
CA ASN A 117 13.85 23.83 -1.58
C ASN A 117 14.05 22.35 -2.02
N PRO A 118 15.00 22.06 -2.94
CA PRO A 118 15.23 20.70 -3.41
C PRO A 118 15.68 19.70 -2.35
N ALA A 119 16.21 20.18 -1.22
CA ALA A 119 16.60 19.31 -0.11
C ALA A 119 15.41 18.66 0.61
N HIS A 120 14.20 19.18 0.41
CA HIS A 120 12.98 18.62 1.00
C HIS A 120 12.28 17.63 0.06
N TRP A 121 12.77 17.49 -1.18
CA TRP A 121 12.15 16.66 -2.19
C TRP A 121 12.59 15.20 -2.07
N SER A 122 11.75 14.33 -2.60
CA SER A 122 12.00 12.90 -2.66
C SER A 122 12.78 12.53 -3.91
N TRP A 123 14.08 12.32 -3.75
CA TRP A 123 14.99 11.90 -4.82
C TRP A 123 15.23 10.39 -4.78
N GLY A 124 15.44 9.77 -5.93
CA GLY A 124 15.90 8.39 -6.05
C GLY A 124 17.25 8.15 -5.39
N ASN A 125 17.59 6.90 -5.15
CA ASN A 125 18.77 6.52 -4.39
C ASN A 125 20.07 6.91 -5.13
N ALA A 126 20.99 7.50 -4.36
CA ALA A 126 22.42 7.29 -4.54
C ALA A 126 22.86 6.42 -3.34
N THR A 127 22.54 5.12 -3.40
CA THR A 127 22.82 4.07 -2.38
C THR A 127 22.22 4.26 -0.96
N GLU A 128 21.65 3.17 -0.44
CA GLU A 128 21.26 2.82 0.95
C GLU A 128 21.27 3.88 2.08
N GLY A 129 20.14 3.95 2.80
CA GLY A 129 20.09 4.26 4.24
C GLY A 129 20.05 5.73 4.65
N HIS A 130 18.86 6.29 4.84
CA HIS A 130 18.65 7.44 5.74
C HIS A 130 17.30 7.32 6.46
N GLU A 131 17.18 6.31 7.30
CA GLU A 131 16.46 6.46 8.56
C GLU A 131 17.54 6.73 9.62
N ASN A 132 17.42 7.85 10.32
CA ASN A 132 18.36 8.44 11.29
C ASN A 132 19.40 9.40 10.69
N ASP A 133 18.98 10.65 10.47
CA ASP A 133 19.83 11.83 10.67
C ASP A 133 18.93 13.05 10.94
N ILE A 134 18.37 13.09 12.15
CA ILE A 134 18.01 14.34 12.81
C ILE A 134 18.82 14.37 14.10
N GLU A 135 20.03 14.93 14.05
CA GLU A 135 20.68 15.43 15.26
C GLU A 135 21.16 16.88 15.09
N GLU A 136 20.99 17.58 16.19
CA GLU A 136 21.01 19.02 16.44
C GLU A 136 22.37 19.73 16.25
N PRO A 137 22.37 21.09 16.17
CA PRO A 137 23.54 21.86 15.80
C PRO A 137 24.58 22.02 16.93
N HIS A 138 25.84 21.83 16.53
CA HIS A 138 27.08 22.41 17.09
C HIS A 138 27.31 22.41 18.62
N ARG A 139 28.36 21.67 19.04
CA ARG A 139 29.27 22.13 20.10
C ARG A 139 30.73 22.13 19.61
N PRO A 140 31.54 23.15 19.95
CA PRO A 140 32.92 23.24 19.50
C PRO A 140 33.84 22.46 20.45
N ARG A 141 34.70 21.59 19.91
CA ARG A 141 35.85 21.07 20.66
C ARG A 141 37.16 21.29 19.93
N TRP A 142 37.96 22.08 20.62
CA TRP A 142 39.37 22.43 20.50
C TRP A 142 40.31 21.33 20.01
N HIS A 143 41.30 21.79 19.23
CA HIS A 143 42.50 21.08 18.81
C HIS A 143 43.21 20.36 19.97
N HIS A 144 43.68 19.14 19.71
CA HIS A 144 45.04 18.72 20.03
C HIS A 144 45.55 17.70 19.02
N ASN A 145 46.71 18.01 18.46
CA ASN A 145 47.57 17.17 17.63
C ASN A 145 48.16 16.03 18.49
N PRO A 146 48.57 14.88 17.92
CA PRO A 146 50.00 14.73 17.67
C PRO A 146 50.42 13.88 16.44
N HIS A 147 51.51 14.33 15.84
CA HIS A 147 52.68 13.59 15.32
C HIS A 147 52.49 12.29 14.51
N HIS A 148 52.96 12.31 13.25
CA HIS A 148 54.25 11.69 12.86
C HIS A 148 54.68 12.08 11.41
N PRO A 149 55.96 11.89 11.02
CA PRO A 149 56.70 12.81 10.17
C PRO A 149 57.11 12.22 8.81
N GLY A 150 57.19 13.06 7.78
CA GLY A 150 57.80 12.72 6.49
C GLY A 150 58.64 13.89 5.99
N LYS A 151 59.93 13.63 5.78
CA LYS A 151 61.02 14.58 5.50
C LYS A 151 61.00 15.19 4.07
N PRO A 152 61.79 16.26 3.82
CA PRO A 152 61.69 17.17 2.68
C PRO A 152 62.84 17.01 1.65
N GLY A 153 62.71 17.69 0.51
CA GLY A 153 63.79 18.00 -0.43
C GLY A 153 63.20 18.73 -1.65
N GLU A 154 63.21 20.06 -1.67
CA GLU A 154 64.30 20.97 -2.12
C GLU A 154 64.30 21.20 -3.64
N ARG A 155 64.29 22.50 -3.98
CA ARG A 155 64.28 23.11 -5.30
C ARG A 155 65.71 23.29 -5.83
N GLU A 156 65.81 23.55 -7.13
CA GLU A 156 66.50 24.68 -7.82
C GLU A 156 67.13 24.23 -9.18
N PRO A 157 67.65 25.12 -10.07
CA PRO A 157 67.00 26.30 -10.71
C PRO A 157 67.43 26.51 -12.21
N GLY A 158 66.97 27.60 -12.83
CA GLY A 158 67.59 28.28 -14.00
C GLY A 158 66.77 28.19 -15.31
N GLU A 159 66.64 29.20 -16.18
CA GLU A 159 67.05 30.62 -16.29
C GLU A 159 66.28 31.21 -17.55
N PRO A 160 66.51 32.43 -18.10
CA PRO A 160 65.59 33.58 -18.02
C PRO A 160 65.04 34.13 -19.37
N ASP A 161 64.56 35.40 -19.33
CA ASP A 161 64.18 36.36 -20.41
C ASP A 161 62.67 36.52 -20.69
N GLU A 162 62.03 37.71 -20.80
CA GLU A 162 62.41 39.13 -20.88
C GLU A 162 61.15 40.01 -20.53
N PRO A 163 61.26 41.30 -20.15
CA PRO A 163 60.14 42.09 -19.61
C PRO A 163 59.51 43.08 -20.62
N GLY A 164 58.17 43.20 -20.64
CA GLY A 164 57.48 44.15 -21.53
C GLY A 164 56.04 44.55 -21.16
N ARG A 165 55.94 45.61 -20.34
CA ARG A 165 54.81 46.58 -20.13
C ARG A 165 53.55 46.20 -19.35
N PRO A 166 52.97 47.17 -18.58
CA PRO A 166 52.15 46.90 -17.41
C PRO A 166 50.64 47.02 -17.70
N GLY A 167 49.94 45.89 -17.64
CA GLY A 167 48.48 45.85 -17.52
C GLY A 167 48.06 45.76 -16.05
N ARG A 168 47.04 46.53 -15.65
CA ARG A 168 46.42 46.51 -14.31
C ARG A 168 46.24 45.08 -13.78
N PRO A 169 46.56 44.77 -12.51
CA PRO A 169 46.31 43.43 -11.97
C PRO A 169 44.80 43.17 -11.94
N GLY A 170 44.33 42.37 -12.89
CA GLY A 170 43.04 41.71 -12.79
C GLY A 170 43.07 40.84 -11.53
N LYS A 171 42.08 41.00 -10.65
CA LYS A 171 41.88 40.09 -9.53
C LYS A 171 41.98 38.64 -10.04
N PRO A 172 42.71 37.74 -9.35
CA PRO A 172 42.67 36.32 -9.71
C PRO A 172 41.20 35.90 -9.70
N ARG A 173 40.66 35.55 -10.87
CA ARG A 173 39.45 34.74 -10.91
C ARG A 173 39.87 33.40 -10.36
N HIS A 174 39.70 33.21 -9.05
CA HIS A 174 39.62 31.88 -8.49
C HIS A 174 38.67 31.08 -9.40
N PRO A 175 39.06 29.90 -9.91
CA PRO A 175 38.09 29.00 -10.50
C PRO A 175 37.00 28.85 -9.46
N ARG A 176 35.76 29.24 -9.79
CA ARG A 176 34.64 28.85 -8.94
C ARG A 176 34.73 27.33 -8.87
N PRO A 177 34.75 26.71 -7.67
CA PRO A 177 34.64 25.27 -7.58
C PRO A 177 33.39 24.87 -8.40
N PRO A 178 33.43 23.78 -9.19
CA PRO A 178 32.26 23.34 -9.91
C PRO A 178 31.11 23.30 -8.92
N HIS A 179 30.00 23.96 -9.24
CA HIS A 179 28.77 23.83 -8.48
C HIS A 179 28.41 22.35 -8.54
N HIS A 180 28.76 21.60 -7.51
CA HIS A 180 28.39 20.21 -7.38
C HIS A 180 26.91 20.20 -7.08
N ASP A 181 26.09 19.93 -8.10
CA ASP A 181 24.67 19.67 -7.92
C ASP A 181 24.55 18.28 -7.28
N PRO A 182 24.19 18.17 -5.97
CA PRO A 182 24.09 16.89 -5.28
C PRO A 182 22.92 16.03 -5.82
N TYR A 183 22.11 16.57 -6.72
CA TYR A 183 20.97 15.90 -7.33
C TYR A 183 21.24 15.46 -8.78
N ALA A 184 22.39 15.80 -9.35
CA ALA A 184 22.73 15.44 -10.72
C ALA A 184 22.76 13.91 -10.89
N GLY A 185 22.05 13.41 -11.90
CA GLY A 185 21.98 11.98 -12.21
C GLY A 185 21.06 11.16 -11.30
N ARG A 186 20.35 11.79 -10.35
CA ARG A 186 19.35 11.11 -9.52
C ARG A 186 17.97 11.21 -10.15
N GLY A 187 17.20 10.11 -10.12
CA GLY A 187 15.77 10.16 -10.40
C GLY A 187 15.00 10.97 -9.35
N ILE A 188 13.76 11.32 -9.63
CA ILE A 188 12.91 12.10 -8.71
C ILE A 188 11.50 11.55 -8.63
N TYR A 189 10.89 11.60 -7.45
CA TYR A 189 9.46 11.32 -7.27
C TYR A 189 8.64 12.61 -7.41
N LEU A 190 7.65 12.55 -8.28
CA LEU A 190 6.69 13.60 -8.57
C LEU A 190 5.30 13.15 -8.13
N CYS A 191 4.61 13.99 -7.36
CA CYS A 191 3.28 13.75 -6.84
C CYS A 191 2.30 14.65 -7.61
N GLY A 192 1.13 14.12 -7.94
CA GLY A 192 0.14 14.81 -8.76
C GLY A 192 -1.24 14.21 -8.64
N TYR A 193 -2.16 14.70 -9.45
CA TYR A 193 -3.50 14.14 -9.59
C TYR A 193 -4.06 14.39 -10.99
N ILE A 194 -5.04 13.56 -11.38
CA ILE A 194 -5.86 13.77 -12.56
C ILE A 194 -7.34 13.72 -12.17
N ASP A 195 -8.12 14.69 -12.65
CA ASP A 195 -9.57 14.71 -12.46
C ASP A 195 -10.24 13.95 -13.62
N VAL A 196 -11.08 12.98 -13.26
CA VAL A 196 -11.85 12.15 -14.20
C VAL A 196 -13.34 12.21 -13.88
N PRO A 197 -14.24 11.93 -14.85
CA PRO A 197 -15.67 11.82 -14.55
C PRO A 197 -15.94 10.78 -13.45
N LEU A 198 -16.83 11.11 -12.51
CA LEU A 198 -17.34 10.09 -11.58
C LEU A 198 -18.14 9.05 -12.37
N ASP A 199 -19.01 9.50 -13.27
CA ASP A 199 -19.83 8.69 -14.17
C ASP A 199 -19.43 8.92 -15.65
N TYR A 200 -18.86 7.92 -16.31
CA TYR A 200 -18.52 7.99 -17.74
C TYR A 200 -19.73 7.76 -18.65
N THR A 201 -20.80 7.18 -18.12
CA THR A 201 -22.02 6.81 -18.87
C THR A 201 -23.02 7.96 -18.93
N ASN A 202 -22.92 8.92 -18.00
CA ASN A 202 -23.79 10.08 -17.91
C ASN A 202 -23.01 11.39 -18.00
N LYS A 203 -22.92 11.96 -19.20
CA LYS A 203 -22.25 13.26 -19.43
C LYS A 203 -22.92 14.45 -18.73
N SER A 204 -24.13 14.30 -18.24
CA SER A 204 -24.82 15.34 -17.46
C SER A 204 -24.41 15.33 -15.99
N ASP A 205 -23.78 14.26 -15.49
CA ASP A 205 -23.19 14.24 -14.16
C ASP A 205 -21.86 15.00 -14.19
N SER A 206 -21.81 16.12 -13.46
CA SER A 206 -20.62 16.97 -13.37
C SER A 206 -19.67 16.58 -12.24
N ARG A 207 -20.01 15.54 -11.46
CA ARG A 207 -19.16 15.06 -10.37
C ARG A 207 -17.90 14.41 -10.94
N ILE A 208 -16.82 14.52 -10.19
CA ILE A 208 -15.51 13.98 -10.56
C ILE A 208 -15.02 12.98 -9.52
N SER A 209 -14.14 12.08 -9.94
CA SER A 209 -13.15 11.47 -9.07
C SER A 209 -11.80 12.12 -9.33
N ARG A 210 -11.06 12.43 -8.27
CA ARG A 210 -9.70 12.95 -8.36
C ARG A 210 -8.73 11.82 -8.04
N LEU A 211 -8.01 11.34 -9.04
CA LEU A 211 -7.08 10.22 -8.90
C LEU A 211 -5.71 10.71 -8.49
N ALA A 212 -5.16 10.20 -7.40
CA ALA A 212 -3.79 10.48 -7.00
C ALA A 212 -2.81 9.68 -7.86
N VAL A 213 -1.73 10.34 -8.29
CA VAL A 213 -0.65 9.71 -9.05
C VAL A 213 0.71 10.05 -8.44
N THR A 214 1.61 9.07 -8.49
CA THR A 214 3.03 9.23 -8.12
C THR A 214 3.87 8.72 -9.28
N LYS A 215 4.76 9.57 -9.78
CA LYS A 215 5.68 9.25 -10.88
C LYS A 215 7.12 9.29 -10.39
N TYR A 216 7.88 8.22 -10.62
CA TYR A 216 9.32 8.25 -10.59
C TYR A 216 9.85 8.61 -11.98
N GLN A 217 10.50 9.77 -12.09
CA GLN A 217 11.14 10.21 -13.31
C GLN A 217 12.63 9.91 -13.27
N VAL A 218 13.08 8.98 -14.13
CA VAL A 218 14.46 8.45 -14.11
C VAL A 218 15.50 9.52 -14.41
N SER A 219 15.14 10.49 -15.24
CA SER A 219 15.98 11.61 -15.67
C SER A 219 16.18 12.69 -14.60
N GLY A 220 15.51 12.61 -13.45
CA GLY A 220 15.52 13.68 -12.46
C GLY A 220 14.92 14.98 -12.99
N LEU A 221 15.49 16.12 -12.60
CA LEU A 221 15.09 17.45 -13.07
C LEU A 221 16.25 18.22 -13.71
N SER A 222 15.93 19.17 -14.58
CA SER A 222 16.94 20.01 -15.24
C SER A 222 17.08 21.39 -14.57
N HIS A 223 18.31 21.83 -14.37
CA HIS A 223 18.59 23.16 -13.82
C HIS A 223 18.21 24.28 -14.80
N ARG A 224 17.56 25.34 -14.28
CA ARG A 224 17.04 26.47 -15.06
C ARG A 224 18.10 27.28 -15.82
N GLY A 225 19.39 27.07 -15.55
CA GLY A 225 20.53 27.74 -16.19
C GLY A 225 21.38 26.87 -17.14
N HIS A 226 21.09 25.57 -17.26
CA HIS A 226 21.86 24.63 -18.09
C HIS A 226 21.19 24.35 -19.44
N LYS A 227 20.70 25.40 -20.11
CA LYS A 227 20.30 25.31 -21.52
C LYS A 227 21.53 25.52 -22.40
N ARG A 228 21.73 24.69 -23.43
CA ARG A 228 22.77 24.93 -24.45
C ARG A 228 22.44 26.22 -25.21
N HIS A 229 23.43 26.79 -25.92
CA HIS A 229 23.26 27.95 -26.79
C HIS A 229 22.21 27.74 -27.92
N ASP A 230 21.85 26.48 -28.20
CA ASP A 230 20.79 26.06 -29.14
C ASP A 230 19.40 25.90 -28.48
N GLY A 231 19.25 26.22 -27.19
CA GLY A 231 18.00 26.12 -26.44
C GLY A 231 17.58 24.71 -26.03
N LYS A 232 18.34 23.66 -26.43
CA LYS A 232 18.02 22.27 -26.06
C LYS A 232 18.61 21.90 -24.69
N PRO A 233 17.88 21.15 -23.85
CA PRO A 233 18.46 20.53 -22.66
C PRO A 233 19.68 19.69 -23.04
N ARG A 234 20.71 19.63 -22.19
CA ARG A 234 21.72 18.55 -22.29
C ARG A 234 20.95 17.22 -22.21
N HIS A 235 21.21 16.31 -23.15
CA HIS A 235 20.52 15.02 -23.22
C HIS A 235 20.29 14.40 -21.82
N GLY A 236 19.04 14.13 -21.49
CA GLY A 236 18.67 13.14 -20.49
C GLY A 236 18.29 13.63 -19.09
N ALA A 237 18.38 14.91 -18.72
CA ALA A 237 17.91 15.40 -17.42
C ALA A 237 16.60 16.19 -17.53
N GLY A 238 15.61 15.90 -16.67
CA GLY A 238 14.32 16.60 -16.65
C GLY A 238 13.40 16.33 -17.85
N THR A 239 13.61 15.23 -18.57
CA THR A 239 12.79 14.83 -19.71
C THR A 239 12.02 13.55 -19.39
N LYS A 240 10.74 13.51 -19.76
CA LYS A 240 9.96 12.26 -19.76
C LYS A 240 10.70 11.19 -20.58
N SER A 241 10.74 9.96 -20.09
CA SER A 241 11.24 8.81 -20.84
C SER A 241 10.39 8.51 -22.07
N GLU A 242 10.89 7.64 -22.95
CA GLU A 242 10.17 7.20 -24.17
C GLU A 242 8.80 6.58 -23.83
N ARG A 243 8.74 5.80 -22.76
CA ARG A 243 7.52 5.15 -22.23
C ARG A 243 7.49 5.28 -20.72
N THR A 244 6.30 5.23 -20.14
CA THR A 244 6.08 5.20 -18.70
C THR A 244 5.49 3.84 -18.33
N ILE A 245 6.12 3.11 -17.41
CA ILE A 245 5.56 1.86 -16.90
C ILE A 245 4.49 2.22 -15.88
N VAL A 246 3.23 2.02 -16.23
CA VAL A 246 2.10 2.24 -15.31
C VAL A 246 1.94 1.00 -14.41
N ILE A 247 1.91 1.20 -13.09
CA ILE A 247 1.90 0.11 -12.11
C ILE A 247 0.67 0.11 -11.21
N GLU A 248 0.20 -1.09 -10.84
CA GLU A 248 -0.91 -1.28 -9.91
C GLU A 248 -0.70 -2.57 -9.10
N PRO A 249 -0.77 -2.53 -7.76
CA PRO A 249 -0.50 -3.67 -6.89
C PRO A 249 -1.64 -4.70 -6.76
N GLY A 250 -2.87 -4.32 -7.10
CA GLY A 250 -4.06 -5.14 -6.97
C GLY A 250 -4.80 -4.94 -5.64
N GLY A 251 -5.19 -6.04 -5.01
CA GLY A 251 -6.10 -6.06 -3.86
C GLY A 251 -7.40 -6.80 -4.20
N PRO A 252 -8.48 -6.12 -4.67
CA PRO A 252 -8.63 -4.68 -4.97
C PRO A 252 -8.48 -3.77 -3.75
N GLY A 253 -8.21 -2.49 -3.99
CA GLY A 253 -8.03 -1.48 -2.93
C GLY A 253 -6.58 -1.26 -2.50
N GLY A 254 -5.60 -1.84 -3.21
CA GLY A 254 -4.18 -1.54 -3.07
C GLY A 254 -3.85 -0.17 -3.65
N SER A 255 -2.88 0.52 -3.04
CA SER A 255 -2.47 1.86 -3.44
C SER A 255 -1.30 1.81 -4.42
N GLY A 256 -1.54 2.16 -5.68
CA GLY A 256 -0.47 2.28 -6.67
C GLY A 256 0.47 3.45 -6.39
N THR A 257 0.03 4.53 -5.74
CA THR A 257 0.95 5.60 -5.30
C THR A 257 1.91 5.12 -4.22
N SER A 258 1.43 4.26 -3.31
CA SER A 258 2.25 3.59 -2.29
C SER A 258 3.24 2.60 -2.89
N MET A 259 2.80 1.80 -3.88
CA MET A 259 3.67 0.90 -4.63
C MET A 259 4.74 1.71 -5.39
N ALA A 260 4.36 2.81 -6.02
CA ALA A 260 5.28 3.68 -6.74
C ALA A 260 6.37 4.23 -5.80
N TRP A 261 5.98 4.73 -4.63
CA TRP A 261 6.92 5.24 -3.63
C TRP A 261 7.96 4.19 -3.19
N ARG A 262 7.55 2.92 -3.09
CA ARG A 262 8.41 1.85 -2.55
C ARG A 262 9.23 1.12 -3.60
N ALA A 263 8.73 1.02 -4.82
CA ALA A 263 9.26 0.06 -5.79
C ALA A 263 9.56 0.66 -7.17
N SER A 264 9.23 1.92 -7.47
CA SER A 264 9.38 2.46 -8.84
C SER A 264 10.80 2.41 -9.37
N GLU A 265 11.78 2.74 -8.54
CA GLU A 265 13.18 2.72 -8.96
C GLU A 265 13.64 1.29 -9.29
N ASP A 266 13.28 0.32 -8.45
CA ASP A 266 13.62 -1.09 -8.65
C ASP A 266 12.85 -1.69 -9.84
N ILE A 267 11.58 -1.34 -10.02
CA ILE A 267 10.77 -1.72 -11.19
C ILE A 267 11.39 -1.16 -12.47
N SER A 268 11.81 0.12 -12.47
CA SER A 268 12.48 0.72 -13.61
C SER A 268 13.78 -0.02 -13.94
N LYS A 269 14.60 -0.33 -12.93
CA LYS A 269 15.85 -1.10 -13.09
C LYS A 269 15.58 -2.52 -13.60
N ARG A 270 14.67 -3.25 -12.96
CA ARG A 270 14.31 -4.64 -13.27
C ARG A 270 13.76 -4.77 -14.68
N LEU A 271 12.75 -3.98 -15.02
CA LEU A 271 11.98 -4.13 -16.27
C LEU A 271 12.52 -3.31 -17.43
N SER A 272 13.31 -2.26 -17.19
CA SER A 272 13.80 -1.39 -18.28
C SER A 272 15.30 -1.05 -18.21
N GLY A 273 16.03 -1.58 -17.22
CA GLY A 273 17.42 -1.18 -16.98
C GLY A 273 17.57 0.30 -16.59
N GLY A 274 16.55 0.88 -15.95
CA GLY A 274 16.54 2.28 -15.52
C GLY A 274 16.23 3.29 -16.64
N LYS A 275 15.64 2.85 -17.75
CA LYS A 275 15.38 3.70 -18.93
C LYS A 275 14.00 4.36 -18.91
N TYR A 276 13.01 3.73 -18.28
CA TYR A 276 11.62 4.18 -18.30
C TYR A 276 11.18 4.71 -16.95
N ASP A 277 10.49 5.85 -16.98
CA ASP A 277 9.74 6.39 -15.87
C ASP A 277 8.69 5.36 -15.41
N VAL A 278 8.30 5.45 -14.14
CA VAL A 278 7.28 4.58 -13.55
C VAL A 278 6.20 5.45 -12.94
N LEU A 279 4.93 5.15 -13.18
CA LEU A 279 3.79 5.86 -12.61
C LEU A 279 2.85 4.89 -11.94
N GLY A 280 2.60 5.06 -10.65
CA GLY A 280 1.52 4.38 -9.95
C GLY A 280 0.38 5.34 -9.67
N TRP A 281 -0.85 4.83 -9.67
CA TRP A 281 -2.03 5.60 -9.31
C TRP A 281 -2.85 4.88 -8.25
N ASP A 282 -3.57 5.65 -7.45
CA ASP A 282 -4.59 5.08 -6.57
C ASP A 282 -5.91 5.04 -7.38
N PRO A 283 -6.51 3.87 -7.63
CA PRO A 283 -7.81 3.79 -8.27
C PRO A 283 -8.86 4.65 -7.55
N ARG A 284 -9.95 5.01 -8.23
CA ARG A 284 -11.07 5.74 -7.62
C ARG A 284 -11.50 5.09 -6.30
N GLY A 285 -11.70 5.89 -5.24
CA GLY A 285 -12.03 5.36 -3.92
C GLY A 285 -10.83 4.88 -3.07
N VAL A 286 -9.65 4.70 -3.66
CA VAL A 286 -8.47 4.15 -2.97
C VAL A 286 -7.63 5.26 -2.35
N ASN A 287 -7.25 5.08 -1.10
CA ASN A 287 -6.17 5.78 -0.39
C ASN A 287 -6.16 7.30 -0.59
N ALA A 288 -5.28 7.84 -1.44
CA ALA A 288 -5.14 9.28 -1.63
C ALA A 288 -6.14 9.87 -2.64
N SER A 289 -6.72 9.03 -3.51
CA SER A 289 -7.76 9.41 -4.47
C SER A 289 -9.06 9.82 -3.78
N LEU A 290 -9.78 10.75 -4.39
CA LEU A 290 -11.00 11.32 -3.83
C LEU A 290 -12.24 11.04 -4.69
N PRO A 291 -13.41 10.78 -4.06
CA PRO A 291 -13.59 10.59 -2.62
C PRO A 291 -12.95 9.25 -2.17
N ALA A 292 -12.24 9.25 -1.04
CA ALA A 292 -11.66 8.03 -0.49
C ALA A 292 -12.75 7.23 0.24
N ILE A 293 -12.94 5.96 -0.09
CA ILE A 293 -14.02 5.15 0.48
C ILE A 293 -13.56 4.48 1.76
N SER A 294 -14.04 5.01 2.88
CA SER A 294 -13.93 4.39 4.20
C SER A 294 -15.29 4.38 4.87
N CYS A 295 -15.66 3.25 5.47
CA CYS A 295 -16.97 3.12 6.13
C CYS A 295 -16.84 3.15 7.66
N PHE A 296 -15.65 3.46 8.16
CA PHE A 296 -15.37 3.75 9.56
C PHE A 296 -14.89 5.20 9.72
N PRO A 297 -15.30 5.91 10.77
CA PRO A 297 -14.82 7.26 11.03
C PRO A 297 -13.36 7.27 11.50
N TYR A 298 -12.90 6.21 12.19
CA TYR A 298 -11.54 6.08 12.71
C TYR A 298 -11.01 4.65 12.54
N ASP A 299 -9.69 4.49 12.39
CA ASP A 299 -9.08 3.17 12.23
C ASP A 299 -9.15 2.32 13.51
N VAL A 300 -9.26 2.92 14.70
CA VAL A 300 -9.50 2.18 15.94
C VAL A 300 -10.85 1.46 15.96
N ASP A 301 -11.89 2.07 15.36
CA ASP A 301 -13.21 1.45 15.25
C ASP A 301 -13.18 0.27 14.29
N ARG A 302 -12.41 0.39 13.20
CA ARG A 302 -12.15 -0.69 12.25
C ARG A 302 -11.42 -1.85 12.90
N ASP A 303 -10.36 -1.58 13.66
CA ASP A 303 -9.61 -2.62 14.36
C ASP A 303 -10.51 -3.38 15.37
N HIS A 304 -11.34 -2.66 16.13
CA HIS A 304 -12.33 -3.25 17.03
C HIS A 304 -13.39 -4.09 16.29
N TRP A 305 -13.76 -3.68 15.08
CA TRP A 305 -14.65 -4.45 14.21
C TRP A 305 -13.98 -5.72 13.67
N ALA A 306 -12.73 -5.60 13.22
CA ALA A 306 -11.94 -6.70 12.67
C ALA A 306 -11.77 -7.84 13.67
N VAL A 307 -11.57 -7.54 14.96
CA VAL A 307 -11.48 -8.58 16.02
C VAL A 307 -12.73 -9.45 16.09
N ARG A 308 -13.93 -8.86 15.92
CA ARG A 308 -15.19 -9.63 15.92
C ARG A 308 -15.36 -10.45 14.65
N MET A 309 -14.93 -9.91 13.51
CA MET A 309 -14.97 -10.57 12.20
C MET A 309 -13.96 -11.71 12.07
N SER A 310 -12.89 -11.70 12.87
CA SER A 310 -11.77 -12.63 12.74
C SER A 310 -12.01 -14.01 13.38
N GLN A 311 -13.26 -14.38 13.67
CA GLN A 311 -13.56 -15.75 14.09
C GLN A 311 -13.73 -16.65 12.86
N TYR A 312 -12.95 -17.71 12.77
CA TYR A 312 -13.04 -18.70 11.70
C TYR A 312 -14.03 -19.81 12.04
N ARG A 313 -14.54 -20.49 11.01
CA ARG A 313 -15.64 -21.47 11.09
C ARG A 313 -15.40 -22.54 12.14
N GLU A 314 -14.16 -23.01 12.20
CA GLU A 314 -13.70 -24.14 13.01
C GLU A 314 -13.75 -23.84 14.51
N THR A 315 -13.68 -22.55 14.88
CA THR A 315 -13.67 -22.11 16.28
C THR A 315 -15.07 -21.93 16.87
N SER A 316 -16.12 -22.03 16.05
CA SER A 316 -17.50 -21.88 16.51
C SER A 316 -18.17 -23.23 16.77
N PRO A 317 -18.85 -23.42 17.92
CA PRO A 317 -19.69 -24.58 18.15
C PRO A 317 -20.97 -24.58 17.30
N SER A 318 -21.30 -23.44 16.67
CA SER A 318 -22.42 -23.30 15.73
C SER A 318 -21.99 -22.43 14.54
N PRO A 319 -21.45 -23.05 13.47
CA PRO A 319 -21.11 -22.33 12.23
C PRO A 319 -22.29 -21.54 11.66
N ARG A 320 -23.51 -22.07 11.79
CA ARG A 320 -24.74 -21.40 11.38
C ARG A 320 -24.97 -20.07 12.11
N ALA A 321 -24.90 -20.08 13.44
CA ALA A 321 -25.09 -18.86 14.23
C ALA A 321 -23.97 -17.83 13.99
N GLN A 322 -22.74 -18.30 13.77
CA GLN A 322 -21.62 -17.44 13.40
C GLN A 322 -21.83 -16.80 12.03
N LEU A 323 -22.35 -17.55 11.05
CA LEU A 323 -22.69 -17.03 9.73
C LEU A 323 -23.81 -15.98 9.81
N GLU A 324 -24.85 -16.21 10.61
CA GLU A 324 -25.93 -15.23 10.86
C GLU A 324 -25.41 -13.95 11.54
N PHE A 325 -24.46 -14.08 12.46
CA PHE A 325 -23.79 -12.92 13.06
C PHE A 325 -22.96 -12.16 12.02
N PHE A 326 -22.19 -12.87 11.20
CA PHE A 326 -21.41 -12.27 10.11
C PHE A 326 -22.34 -11.62 9.06
N ASP A 327 -23.56 -12.14 8.86
CA ASP A 327 -24.56 -11.57 7.97
C ASP A 327 -24.97 -10.16 8.43
N ALA A 328 -25.37 -10.05 9.70
CA ALA A 328 -25.73 -8.77 10.30
C ALA A 328 -24.55 -7.78 10.31
N MET A 329 -23.32 -8.27 10.49
CA MET A 329 -22.12 -7.43 10.38
C MET A 329 -21.90 -6.94 8.95
N SER A 330 -22.07 -7.81 7.94
CA SER A 330 -21.93 -7.45 6.53
C SER A 330 -22.95 -6.40 6.10
N ASP A 331 -24.22 -6.60 6.49
CA ASP A 331 -25.30 -5.63 6.32
C ASP A 331 -24.94 -4.27 6.96
N SER A 332 -24.42 -4.28 8.19
CA SER A 332 -24.04 -3.06 8.91
C SER A 332 -22.91 -2.27 8.23
N ILE A 333 -21.88 -2.95 7.69
CA ILE A 333 -20.80 -2.26 6.96
C ILE A 333 -21.34 -1.59 5.71
N LEU A 334 -22.14 -2.31 4.91
CA LEU A 334 -22.67 -1.76 3.65
C LEU A 334 -23.68 -0.63 3.91
N ARG A 335 -24.47 -0.72 4.99
CA ARG A 335 -25.30 0.39 5.47
C ARG A 335 -24.47 1.63 5.81
N ALA A 336 -23.37 1.46 6.54
CA ALA A 336 -22.49 2.57 6.88
C ALA A 336 -21.88 3.19 5.62
N CYS A 337 -21.39 2.37 4.69
CA CYS A 337 -20.90 2.85 3.39
C CYS A 337 -21.98 3.64 2.64
N LYS A 338 -23.24 3.17 2.64
CA LYS A 338 -24.37 3.86 2.01
C LYS A 338 -24.64 5.22 2.63
N GLN A 339 -24.65 5.31 3.95
CA GLN A 339 -24.90 6.56 4.67
C GLN A 339 -23.80 7.60 4.44
N ILE A 340 -22.54 7.16 4.35
CA ILE A 340 -21.39 8.05 4.20
C ILE A 340 -21.19 8.46 2.74
N HIS A 341 -21.28 7.51 1.80
CA HIS A 341 -20.87 7.71 0.40
C HIS A 341 -22.03 7.77 -0.59
N GLY A 342 -23.28 7.63 -0.14
CA GLY A 342 -24.45 7.78 -1.00
C GLY A 342 -24.46 6.78 -2.16
N ASP A 343 -24.39 7.27 -3.40
CA ASP A 343 -24.40 6.48 -4.63
C ASP A 343 -23.02 6.15 -5.19
N ILE A 344 -21.93 6.68 -4.62
CA ILE A 344 -20.55 6.52 -5.13
C ILE A 344 -20.16 5.04 -5.38
N PRO A 345 -20.52 4.06 -4.52
CA PRO A 345 -20.18 2.65 -4.75
C PRO A 345 -20.70 2.03 -6.05
N ARG A 346 -21.61 2.70 -6.77
CA ARG A 346 -22.03 2.26 -8.12
C ARG A 346 -20.98 2.48 -9.20
N PHE A 347 -19.97 3.30 -8.92
CA PHE A 347 -18.98 3.74 -9.91
C PHE A 347 -17.59 3.15 -9.67
N VAL A 348 -17.45 2.12 -8.82
CA VAL A 348 -16.14 1.55 -8.43
C VAL A 348 -15.77 0.25 -9.14
N SER A 349 -16.58 -0.24 -10.08
CA SER A 349 -16.33 -1.49 -10.80
C SER A 349 -14.97 -1.48 -11.54
N THR A 350 -14.44 -2.67 -11.83
CA THR A 350 -13.20 -2.82 -12.62
C THR A 350 -13.31 -2.09 -13.97
N ALA A 351 -14.48 -2.11 -14.62
CA ALA A 351 -14.70 -1.44 -15.90
C ALA A 351 -14.49 0.07 -15.80
N PHE A 352 -14.97 0.69 -14.72
CA PHE A 352 -14.77 2.11 -14.45
C PHE A 352 -13.31 2.45 -14.14
N VAL A 353 -12.59 1.55 -13.46
CA VAL A 353 -11.13 1.70 -13.25
C VAL A 353 -10.35 1.55 -14.56
N ALA A 354 -10.78 0.68 -15.48
CA ALA A 354 -10.17 0.57 -16.80
C ALA A 354 -10.33 1.86 -17.64
N ARG A 355 -11.46 2.58 -17.50
CA ARG A 355 -11.64 3.90 -18.13
C ARG A 355 -10.71 4.96 -17.56
N ASP A 356 -10.48 4.92 -16.25
CA ASP A 356 -9.51 5.80 -15.60
C ASP A 356 -8.09 5.56 -16.10
N LEU A 357 -7.72 4.28 -16.25
CA LEU A 357 -6.43 3.89 -16.81
C LEU A 357 -6.27 4.41 -18.26
N GLU A 358 -7.35 4.46 -19.05
CA GLU A 358 -7.32 5.09 -20.36
C GLU A 358 -7.11 6.61 -20.29
N GLN A 359 -7.74 7.30 -19.33
CA GLN A 359 -7.47 8.73 -19.11
C GLN A 359 -6.02 8.98 -18.68
N ILE A 360 -5.44 8.11 -17.85
CA ILE A 360 -4.03 8.18 -17.45
C ILE A 360 -3.12 8.00 -18.68
N ARG A 361 -3.38 7.02 -19.55
CA ARG A 361 -2.62 6.83 -20.80
C ARG A 361 -2.68 8.08 -21.69
N LEU A 362 -3.88 8.63 -21.88
CA LEU A 362 -4.09 9.83 -22.69
C LEU A 362 -3.36 11.04 -22.09
N ALA A 363 -3.42 11.23 -20.77
CA ALA A 363 -2.72 12.30 -20.07
C ALA A 363 -1.19 12.14 -20.12
N LEU A 364 -0.68 10.90 -20.14
CA LEU A 364 0.73 10.63 -20.41
C LEU A 364 1.13 10.97 -21.85
N GLY A 365 0.18 11.11 -22.77
CA GLY A 365 0.43 11.34 -24.19
C GLY A 365 1.11 10.14 -24.86
N GLU A 366 0.79 8.92 -24.44
CA GLU A 366 1.36 7.68 -25.00
C GLU A 366 0.34 6.99 -25.89
N ASP A 367 0.71 6.63 -27.11
CA ASP A 367 -0.21 5.99 -28.09
C ASP A 367 -0.75 4.64 -27.60
N ALA A 368 0.02 3.92 -26.80
CA ALA A 368 -0.35 2.64 -26.23
C ALA A 368 0.20 2.50 -24.81
N LEU A 369 -0.56 1.82 -23.94
CA LEU A 369 -0.22 1.64 -22.53
C LEU A 369 0.94 0.67 -22.35
N THR A 370 1.96 1.10 -21.61
CA THR A 370 2.98 0.22 -21.03
C THR A 370 2.66 0.02 -19.55
N GLY A 371 2.51 -1.23 -19.10
CA GLY A 371 2.03 -1.51 -17.75
C GLY A 371 2.64 -2.76 -17.12
N TYR A 372 2.78 -2.73 -15.80
CA TYR A 372 3.10 -3.88 -14.94
C TYR A 372 2.06 -3.92 -13.82
N LEU A 373 1.09 -4.82 -13.98
CA LEU A 373 -0.09 -4.92 -13.12
C LEU A 373 -0.05 -6.23 -12.37
N VAL A 374 -0.28 -6.18 -11.06
CA VAL A 374 -0.07 -7.33 -10.16
C VAL A 374 -1.39 -7.76 -9.52
N SER A 375 -1.59 -9.06 -9.32
CA SER A 375 -2.76 -9.59 -8.58
C SER A 375 -4.09 -9.16 -9.21
N TYR A 376 -5.04 -8.59 -8.45
CA TYR A 376 -6.24 -7.94 -9.00
C TYR A 376 -5.96 -6.87 -10.07
N GLY A 377 -4.78 -6.23 -10.05
CA GLY A 377 -4.34 -5.35 -11.14
C GLY A 377 -4.29 -6.07 -12.49
N THR A 378 -4.04 -7.39 -12.49
CA THR A 378 -4.18 -8.21 -13.70
C THR A 378 -5.61 -8.26 -14.21
N GLY A 379 -6.61 -8.15 -13.33
CA GLY A 379 -8.02 -8.04 -13.69
C GLY A 379 -8.39 -6.68 -14.28
N ILE A 380 -7.80 -5.59 -13.78
CA ILE A 380 -7.85 -4.28 -14.43
C ILE A 380 -7.24 -4.38 -15.83
N GLY A 381 -6.07 -5.00 -15.97
CA GLY A 381 -5.36 -5.18 -17.24
C GLY A 381 -6.16 -6.00 -18.26
N GLN A 382 -6.73 -7.13 -17.83
CA GLN A 382 -7.63 -7.96 -18.66
C GLN A 382 -8.83 -7.15 -19.18
N THR A 383 -9.47 -6.40 -18.29
CA THR A 383 -10.63 -5.57 -18.63
C THR A 383 -10.25 -4.43 -19.58
N TYR A 384 -9.16 -3.72 -19.28
CA TYR A 384 -8.62 -2.65 -20.12
C TYR A 384 -8.26 -3.14 -21.51
N ALA A 385 -7.53 -4.25 -21.62
CA ALA A 385 -7.09 -4.80 -22.91
C ALA A 385 -8.27 -5.14 -23.81
N ASN A 386 -9.41 -5.57 -23.25
CA ASN A 386 -10.57 -5.93 -24.05
C ASN A 386 -11.55 -4.76 -24.29
N MET A 387 -11.58 -3.74 -23.41
CA MET A 387 -12.33 -2.50 -23.63
C MET A 387 -11.63 -1.53 -24.59
N PHE A 388 -10.29 -1.52 -24.59
CA PHE A 388 -9.44 -0.62 -25.38
C PHE A 388 -8.34 -1.39 -26.15
N PRO A 389 -8.71 -2.36 -27.01
CA PRO A 389 -7.74 -3.28 -27.62
C PRO A 389 -6.69 -2.61 -28.51
N SER A 390 -7.02 -1.45 -29.08
CA SER A 390 -6.08 -0.65 -29.87
C SER A 390 -5.02 0.08 -29.04
N SER A 391 -5.31 0.31 -27.75
CA SER A 391 -4.48 1.08 -26.82
C SER A 391 -3.52 0.19 -26.01
N VAL A 392 -3.48 -1.12 -26.27
CA VAL A 392 -2.58 -2.06 -25.59
C VAL A 392 -1.18 -1.98 -26.20
N GLY A 393 -0.20 -1.60 -25.37
CA GLY A 393 1.22 -1.57 -25.71
C GLY A 393 1.94 -2.77 -25.11
N ARG A 394 2.84 -2.52 -24.14
CA ARG A 394 3.63 -3.55 -23.46
C ARG A 394 3.09 -3.76 -22.06
N MET A 395 2.23 -4.76 -21.89
CA MET A 395 1.49 -5.00 -20.65
C MET A 395 1.87 -6.36 -20.04
N ILE A 396 2.43 -6.32 -18.84
CA ILE A 396 2.72 -7.49 -18.02
C ILE A 396 1.62 -7.64 -16.98
N LEU A 397 1.04 -8.85 -16.90
CA LEU A 397 0.06 -9.25 -15.89
C LEU A 397 0.70 -10.32 -14.99
N ASP A 398 1.09 -9.95 -13.77
CA ASP A 398 1.87 -10.80 -12.86
C ASP A 398 1.06 -11.22 -11.62
N GLY A 399 1.02 -12.52 -11.32
CA GLY A 399 0.02 -13.06 -10.39
C GLY A 399 -1.36 -13.03 -11.05
N THR A 400 -1.49 -13.79 -12.14
CA THR A 400 -2.63 -13.69 -13.06
C THR A 400 -3.94 -14.19 -12.45
N GLU A 401 -4.93 -13.30 -12.35
CA GLU A 401 -6.33 -13.64 -12.10
C GLU A 401 -7.04 -14.11 -13.38
N TYR A 402 -8.20 -14.75 -13.23
CA TYR A 402 -9.09 -15.04 -14.35
C TYR A 402 -10.45 -14.39 -14.10
N VAL A 403 -10.61 -13.14 -14.55
CA VAL A 403 -11.74 -12.28 -14.12
C VAL A 403 -13.11 -12.76 -14.56
N ARG A 404 -13.20 -13.66 -15.53
CA ARG A 404 -14.49 -14.23 -15.94
C ARG A 404 -15.14 -15.00 -14.80
N ASP A 405 -14.36 -15.71 -13.99
CA ASP A 405 -14.86 -16.41 -12.81
C ASP A 405 -15.27 -15.44 -11.70
N HIS A 406 -14.71 -14.23 -11.66
CA HIS A 406 -15.02 -13.25 -10.61
C HIS A 406 -16.40 -12.62 -10.78
N ARG A 407 -17.02 -12.79 -11.96
CA ARG A 407 -18.38 -12.33 -12.28
C ARG A 407 -19.47 -13.18 -11.63
N VAL A 408 -19.15 -14.38 -11.15
CA VAL A 408 -20.12 -15.27 -10.50
C VAL A 408 -20.02 -15.21 -8.99
N LEU A 409 -21.12 -15.54 -8.32
CA LEU A 409 -21.21 -15.47 -6.87
C LEU A 409 -20.14 -16.33 -6.17
N GLY A 410 -19.34 -15.71 -5.32
CA GLY A 410 -18.23 -16.37 -4.62
C GLY A 410 -16.99 -16.63 -5.50
N GLY A 411 -17.07 -16.31 -6.80
CA GLY A 411 -16.03 -16.39 -7.82
C GLY A 411 -14.65 -16.01 -7.33
N PHE A 412 -14.53 -14.74 -6.95
CA PHE A 412 -13.32 -14.13 -6.42
C PHE A 412 -12.71 -14.88 -5.23
N GLY A 413 -13.53 -15.57 -4.43
CA GLY A 413 -13.10 -16.34 -3.28
C GLY A 413 -12.53 -17.70 -3.67
N TRP A 414 -13.30 -18.51 -4.41
CA TRP A 414 -12.93 -19.90 -4.67
C TRP A 414 -11.82 -20.04 -5.73
N THR A 415 -11.58 -19.03 -6.55
CA THR A 415 -10.45 -18.99 -7.50
C THR A 415 -9.08 -18.92 -6.81
N ALA A 416 -9.04 -18.65 -5.51
CA ALA A 416 -7.81 -18.46 -4.73
C ALA A 416 -7.56 -19.56 -3.68
N LEU A 417 -8.09 -20.79 -3.87
CA LEU A 417 -8.01 -21.84 -2.84
C LEU A 417 -6.91 -22.88 -3.05
N ASP A 418 -6.51 -23.15 -4.29
CA ASP A 418 -5.79 -24.39 -4.62
C ASP A 418 -4.40 -24.52 -3.98
N ASN A 419 -3.69 -23.42 -3.82
CA ASN A 419 -2.25 -23.46 -3.52
C ASN A 419 -1.88 -23.03 -2.12
N GLY A 420 -2.78 -22.44 -1.33
CA GLY A 420 -2.44 -22.05 0.04
C GLY A 420 -1.97 -23.25 0.88
N THR A 421 -2.71 -24.35 0.83
CA THR A 421 -2.37 -25.58 1.58
C THR A 421 -1.13 -26.26 1.00
N ASN A 422 -0.97 -26.27 -0.33
CA ASN A 422 0.21 -26.86 -0.97
C ASN A 422 1.48 -26.04 -0.70
N ALA A 423 1.40 -24.71 -0.73
CA ALA A 423 2.52 -23.83 -0.38
C ALA A 423 2.97 -24.02 1.08
N PHE A 424 2.02 -24.27 1.99
CA PHE A 424 2.35 -24.64 3.37
C PHE A 424 3.04 -26.00 3.44
N HIS A 425 2.46 -27.04 2.81
CA HIS A 425 2.99 -28.40 2.88
C HIS A 425 4.33 -28.56 2.12
N ASP A 426 4.34 -28.29 0.83
CA ASP A 426 5.48 -28.54 -0.06
C ASP A 426 6.56 -27.45 0.09
N GLY A 427 6.11 -26.20 0.28
CA GLY A 427 6.99 -25.05 0.48
C GLY A 427 7.48 -24.95 1.93
N LEU A 428 6.67 -24.40 2.82
CA LEU A 428 7.10 -24.11 4.20
C LEU A 428 7.66 -25.35 4.91
N LEU A 429 6.96 -26.49 4.89
CA LEU A 429 7.43 -27.69 5.58
C LEU A 429 8.43 -28.49 4.74
N GLY A 430 8.16 -28.69 3.45
CA GLY A 430 9.02 -29.47 2.56
C GLY A 430 10.40 -28.85 2.36
N GLU A 431 10.48 -27.57 2.03
CA GLU A 431 11.77 -26.87 1.88
C GLU A 431 12.47 -26.70 3.23
N CYS A 432 11.75 -26.63 4.35
CA CYS A 432 12.35 -26.67 5.69
C CYS A 432 13.07 -28.00 5.97
N VAL A 433 12.43 -29.14 5.67
CA VAL A 433 13.05 -30.46 5.81
C VAL A 433 14.24 -30.60 4.86
N HIS A 434 14.13 -30.08 3.64
CA HIS A 434 15.22 -30.09 2.66
C HIS A 434 16.43 -29.27 3.12
N ALA A 435 16.20 -28.08 3.67
CA ALA A 435 17.25 -27.20 4.18
C ALA A 435 17.92 -27.76 5.44
N GLY A 436 17.21 -28.56 6.25
CA GLY A 436 17.76 -29.24 7.41
C GLY A 436 17.87 -28.36 8.67
N PRO A 437 18.32 -28.96 9.79
CA PRO A 437 18.25 -28.34 11.12
C PRO A 437 19.15 -27.09 11.30
N ASP A 438 20.16 -26.94 10.44
CA ASP A 438 21.07 -25.78 10.46
C ASP A 438 20.41 -24.52 9.84
N HIS A 439 19.38 -24.70 9.02
CA HIS A 439 18.73 -23.62 8.28
C HIS A 439 17.24 -23.47 8.61
N CYS A 440 16.60 -24.50 9.17
CA CYS A 440 15.21 -24.45 9.58
C CYS A 440 14.98 -25.02 10.99
N ALA A 441 14.36 -24.22 11.86
CA ALA A 441 14.09 -24.61 13.25
C ALA A 441 13.16 -25.82 13.39
N LEU A 442 12.17 -25.96 12.51
CA LEU A 442 11.22 -27.09 12.53
C LEU A 442 11.86 -28.43 12.14
N ALA A 443 13.00 -28.39 11.43
CA ALA A 443 13.78 -29.56 11.05
C ALA A 443 14.70 -30.07 12.17
N LYS A 444 14.75 -29.40 13.34
CA LYS A 444 15.49 -29.87 14.51
C LYS A 444 14.85 -31.15 15.08
N PRO A 445 15.63 -32.22 15.32
CA PRO A 445 15.14 -33.45 15.93
C PRO A 445 14.53 -33.21 17.32
N VAL A 446 13.34 -33.77 17.57
CA VAL A 446 12.70 -33.73 18.90
C VAL A 446 13.05 -34.98 19.72
N ASP A 447 13.23 -36.12 19.06
CA ASP A 447 13.50 -37.44 19.65
C ASP A 447 14.84 -38.03 19.19
N GLY A 448 15.72 -37.20 18.61
CA GLY A 448 17.00 -37.63 18.04
C GLY A 448 16.91 -38.26 16.65
N SER A 449 15.70 -38.45 16.09
CA SER A 449 15.51 -38.93 14.72
C SER A 449 15.43 -37.77 13.73
N ALA A 450 15.87 -38.02 12.48
CA ALA A 450 15.71 -37.05 11.40
C ALA A 450 14.22 -36.73 11.17
N VAL A 451 13.91 -35.44 11.01
CA VAL A 451 12.54 -34.99 10.76
C VAL A 451 12.17 -35.28 9.31
N THR A 452 11.08 -36.02 9.10
CA THR A 452 10.47 -36.23 7.77
C THR A 452 9.30 -35.27 7.56
N LEU A 453 8.92 -35.03 6.29
CA LEU A 453 7.78 -34.19 5.95
C LEU A 453 6.48 -34.69 6.59
N ASP A 454 6.19 -35.99 6.52
CA ASP A 454 5.00 -36.58 7.13
C ASP A 454 4.94 -36.39 8.65
N HIS A 455 6.10 -36.50 9.33
CA HIS A 455 6.17 -36.27 10.76
C HIS A 455 5.97 -34.79 11.08
N LEU A 456 6.62 -33.90 10.33
CA LEU A 456 6.49 -32.45 10.53
C LEU A 456 5.06 -31.97 10.26
N GLN A 457 4.40 -32.48 9.21
CA GLN A 457 3.00 -32.19 8.91
C GLN A 457 2.09 -32.58 10.08
N LYS A 458 2.24 -33.79 10.64
CA LYS A 458 1.46 -34.25 11.80
C LYS A 458 1.69 -33.37 13.04
N ARG A 459 2.93 -32.97 13.28
CA ARG A 459 3.31 -32.06 14.37
C ARG A 459 2.59 -30.71 14.24
N MET A 460 2.65 -30.11 13.05
CA MET A 460 2.01 -28.82 12.77
C MET A 460 0.47 -28.93 12.79
N ASP A 461 -0.10 -30.01 12.26
CA ASP A 461 -1.55 -30.26 12.33
C ASP A 461 -2.04 -30.37 13.78
N ASN A 462 -1.29 -31.08 14.64
CA ASN A 462 -1.61 -31.20 16.05
C ASN A 462 -1.54 -29.84 16.75
N LEU A 463 -0.48 -29.06 16.51
CA LEU A 463 -0.33 -27.72 17.06
C LEU A 463 -1.50 -26.82 16.64
N ILE A 464 -1.76 -26.71 15.34
CA ILE A 464 -2.79 -25.80 14.80
C ILE A 464 -4.18 -26.22 15.29
N ARG A 465 -4.51 -27.51 15.25
CA ARG A 465 -5.82 -27.99 15.72
C ARG A 465 -6.01 -27.86 17.23
N SER A 466 -4.93 -27.90 18.03
CA SER A 466 -5.02 -27.69 19.48
C SER A 466 -5.61 -26.31 19.82
N LEU A 467 -5.34 -25.31 18.98
CA LEU A 467 -5.84 -23.94 19.15
C LEU A 467 -7.34 -23.79 18.89
N ILE A 468 -7.97 -24.75 18.19
CA ILE A 468 -9.43 -24.81 18.04
C ILE A 468 -10.07 -25.13 19.39
N GLN A 469 -9.46 -26.05 20.15
CA GLN A 469 -9.97 -26.48 21.45
C GLN A 469 -9.67 -25.45 22.54
N ARG A 470 -8.46 -24.89 22.51
CA ARG A 470 -8.02 -23.92 23.53
C ARG A 470 -6.99 -22.93 22.96
N PRO A 471 -7.34 -21.64 22.83
CA PRO A 471 -6.37 -20.59 22.57
C PRO A 471 -5.28 -20.55 23.66
N LEU A 472 -4.07 -20.15 23.27
CA LEU A 472 -2.96 -19.99 24.21
C LEU A 472 -2.89 -18.55 24.71
N ALA A 473 -2.74 -18.40 26.04
CA ALA A 473 -2.50 -17.12 26.66
C ALA A 473 -1.06 -16.66 26.38
N SER A 474 -0.88 -15.37 26.11
CA SER A 474 0.42 -14.76 25.89
C SER A 474 0.46 -13.33 26.43
N TYR A 475 1.62 -12.70 26.27
CA TYR A 475 1.87 -11.34 26.69
C TYR A 475 2.90 -10.70 25.76
N THR A 476 2.73 -9.41 25.49
CA THR A 476 3.78 -8.56 24.94
C THR A 476 3.91 -7.28 25.73
N ALA A 477 5.10 -6.69 25.72
CA ALA A 477 5.30 -5.37 26.30
C ALA A 477 4.55 -4.26 25.53
N SER A 478 4.27 -4.48 24.25
CA SER A 478 3.63 -3.51 23.34
C SER A 478 2.12 -3.37 23.54
N SER A 479 1.38 -4.48 23.72
CA SER A 479 -0.08 -4.43 23.92
C SER A 479 -0.58 -5.14 25.18
N GLY A 480 0.31 -5.69 26.00
CA GLY A 480 -0.08 -6.32 27.26
C GLY A 480 -0.60 -7.75 27.05
N PRO A 481 -1.70 -8.15 27.72
CA PRO A 481 -2.29 -9.48 27.55
C PRO A 481 -2.68 -9.75 26.09
N SER A 482 -2.27 -10.90 25.56
CA SER A 482 -2.57 -11.30 24.18
C SER A 482 -2.95 -12.78 24.10
N LEU A 483 -3.55 -13.18 22.97
CA LEU A 483 -3.97 -14.55 22.72
C LEU A 483 -3.42 -15.03 21.38
N VAL A 484 -2.95 -16.27 21.36
CA VAL A 484 -2.69 -17.01 20.12
C VAL A 484 -3.91 -17.90 19.87
N THR A 485 -4.72 -17.51 18.89
CA THR A 485 -5.95 -18.23 18.50
C THR A 485 -5.73 -19.01 17.20
N TYR A 486 -6.58 -20.00 16.92
CA TYR A 486 -6.59 -20.68 15.62
C TYR A 486 -6.74 -19.65 14.49
N SER A 487 -7.77 -18.80 14.54
CA SER A 487 -8.06 -17.87 13.45
C SER A 487 -6.92 -16.89 13.18
N SER A 488 -6.31 -16.34 14.25
CA SER A 488 -5.19 -15.41 14.12
C SER A 488 -3.93 -16.09 13.57
N LEU A 489 -3.62 -17.32 14.03
CA LEU A 489 -2.49 -18.08 13.50
C LEU A 489 -2.70 -18.45 12.02
N VAL A 490 -3.89 -18.95 11.66
CA VAL A 490 -4.19 -19.33 10.27
C VAL A 490 -4.14 -18.10 9.35
N GLY A 491 -4.66 -16.95 9.78
CA GLY A 491 -4.54 -15.70 9.05
C GLY A 491 -3.08 -15.26 8.84
N LEU A 492 -2.24 -15.39 9.87
CA LEU A 492 -0.80 -15.13 9.77
C LEU A 492 -0.09 -16.10 8.82
N LEU A 493 -0.43 -17.40 8.89
CA LEU A 493 0.11 -18.41 7.97
C LEU A 493 -0.27 -18.09 6.52
N TYR A 494 -1.52 -17.72 6.27
CA TYR A 494 -1.97 -17.33 4.92
C TYR A 494 -1.18 -16.13 4.39
N GLY A 495 -1.00 -15.08 5.21
CA GLY A 495 -0.17 -13.93 4.86
C GLY A 495 1.28 -14.31 4.57
N ALA A 496 1.86 -15.23 5.35
CA ALA A 496 3.24 -15.69 5.15
C ALA A 496 3.45 -16.46 3.84
N MET A 497 2.41 -17.10 3.30
CA MET A 497 2.52 -17.80 2.00
C MET A 497 2.71 -16.84 0.82
N TYR A 498 2.48 -15.54 1.00
CA TYR A 498 2.71 -14.53 -0.05
C TYR A 498 4.19 -14.26 -0.32
N ASN A 499 5.09 -14.57 0.62
CA ASN A 499 6.52 -14.29 0.49
C ASN A 499 7.38 -15.23 1.34
N ALA A 500 8.10 -16.14 0.66
CA ALA A 500 8.92 -17.17 1.29
C ALA A 500 10.14 -16.64 2.07
N LYS A 501 10.57 -15.40 1.87
CA LYS A 501 11.68 -14.81 2.64
C LYS A 501 11.40 -14.73 4.15
N GLY A 502 10.13 -14.66 4.56
CA GLY A 502 9.74 -14.66 5.97
C GLY A 502 9.71 -16.04 6.63
N TRP A 503 9.84 -17.12 5.86
CA TRP A 503 9.64 -18.50 6.34
C TRP A 503 10.67 -18.98 7.39
N PRO A 504 11.95 -18.55 7.40
CA PRO A 504 12.86 -18.87 8.49
C PRO A 504 12.37 -18.39 9.86
N ALA A 505 11.89 -17.13 9.93
CA ALA A 505 11.30 -16.59 11.15
C ALA A 505 10.00 -17.29 11.53
N LEU A 506 9.17 -17.60 10.54
CA LEU A 506 7.93 -18.33 10.78
C LEU A 506 8.19 -19.74 11.33
N ALA A 507 9.17 -20.47 10.79
CA ALA A 507 9.54 -21.79 11.27
C ALA A 507 10.08 -21.74 12.71
N GLN A 508 10.90 -20.73 13.04
CA GLN A 508 11.34 -20.52 14.41
C GLN A 508 10.16 -20.25 15.36
N MET A 509 9.21 -19.42 14.95
CA MET A 509 7.99 -19.15 15.72
C MET A 509 7.15 -20.40 15.95
N LEU A 510 6.90 -21.20 14.91
CA LEU A 510 6.14 -22.44 15.02
C LEU A 510 6.85 -23.48 15.90
N HIS A 511 8.17 -23.56 15.82
CA HIS A 511 8.99 -24.44 16.67
C HIS A 511 8.87 -24.06 18.16
N GLU A 512 8.98 -22.76 18.48
CA GLU A 512 8.81 -22.28 19.86
C GLU A 512 7.38 -22.46 20.36
N LEU A 513 6.39 -22.20 19.50
CA LEU A 513 4.98 -22.33 19.84
C LEU A 513 4.61 -23.79 20.12
N GLU A 514 5.15 -24.74 19.35
CA GLU A 514 5.00 -26.19 19.61
C GLU A 514 5.56 -26.59 20.99
N ALA A 515 6.65 -25.96 21.41
CA ALA A 515 7.24 -26.16 22.74
C ALA A 515 6.50 -25.41 23.88
N GLY A 516 5.42 -24.69 23.56
CA GLY A 516 4.61 -23.93 24.51
C GLY A 516 5.12 -22.51 24.79
N ASN A 517 6.16 -22.04 24.10
CA ASN A 517 6.62 -20.65 24.20
C ASN A 517 5.84 -19.77 23.22
N THR A 518 4.94 -18.94 23.75
CA THR A 518 4.03 -18.10 22.95
C THR A 518 4.59 -16.72 22.61
N THR A 519 5.81 -16.39 23.06
CA THR A 519 6.37 -15.03 22.99
C THR A 519 6.52 -14.56 21.55
N LEU A 520 7.20 -15.34 20.71
CA LEU A 520 7.46 -14.97 19.32
C LEU A 520 6.16 -14.94 18.49
N ALA A 521 5.27 -15.90 18.72
CA ALA A 521 3.96 -15.95 18.09
C ALA A 521 3.13 -14.70 18.39
N ALA A 522 3.06 -14.28 19.65
CA ALA A 522 2.32 -13.08 20.04
C ALA A 522 2.94 -11.81 19.44
N ALA A 523 4.28 -11.69 19.47
CA ALA A 523 4.97 -10.53 18.91
C ALA A 523 4.76 -10.39 17.39
N MET A 524 4.77 -11.50 16.64
CA MET A 524 4.50 -11.51 15.20
C MET A 524 3.02 -11.24 14.88
N LEU A 525 2.10 -11.87 15.62
CA LEU A 525 0.66 -11.65 15.44
C LEU A 525 0.28 -10.19 15.66
N GLU A 526 0.78 -9.56 16.72
CA GLU A 526 0.46 -8.16 17.00
C GLU A 526 0.84 -7.26 15.83
N ARG A 527 2.05 -7.41 15.28
CA ARG A 527 2.54 -6.65 14.12
C ARG A 527 1.62 -6.75 12.90
N SER A 528 0.86 -7.84 12.78
CA SER A 528 -0.02 -8.11 11.65
C SER A 528 -1.50 -7.81 11.88
N VAL A 529 -1.95 -7.58 13.13
CA VAL A 529 -3.38 -7.47 13.48
C VAL A 529 -3.87 -6.03 13.61
N TRP A 530 -3.03 -5.12 14.14
CA TRP A 530 -3.44 -3.76 14.45
C TRP A 530 -2.99 -2.78 13.39
N GLY A 531 -3.93 -2.03 12.84
CA GLY A 531 -3.60 -0.92 11.97
C GLY A 531 -3.65 0.42 12.69
N TYR A 532 -4.31 0.56 13.83
CA TYR A 532 -4.25 1.75 14.66
C TYR A 532 -3.02 1.70 15.58
N ASP A 533 -2.15 2.71 15.46
CA ASP A 533 -1.01 2.90 16.36
C ASP A 533 -1.28 4.08 17.31
N PRO A 534 -1.52 3.83 18.62
CA PRO A 534 -1.82 4.88 19.58
C PRO A 534 -0.61 5.80 19.86
N THR A 535 0.60 5.42 19.44
CA THR A 535 1.82 6.21 19.63
C THR A 535 2.01 7.26 18.54
N LYS A 536 1.32 7.12 17.40
CA LYS A 536 1.43 8.02 16.25
C LYS A 536 0.33 9.08 16.28
N PRO A 537 0.62 10.31 15.82
CA PRO A 537 -0.43 11.30 15.61
C PRO A 537 -1.39 10.81 14.52
N PRO A 538 -2.68 11.19 14.57
CA PRO A 538 -3.62 10.86 13.50
C PRO A 538 -3.12 11.40 12.16
N PRO A 539 -3.35 10.68 11.04
CA PRO A 539 -2.88 11.10 9.74
C PRO A 539 -3.42 12.50 9.37
N PRO A 540 -2.66 13.31 8.61
CA PRO A 540 -3.11 14.62 8.15
C PRO A 540 -4.49 14.54 7.48
N GLY A 541 -5.41 15.41 7.88
CA GLY A 541 -6.78 15.39 7.38
C GLY A 541 -7.68 14.29 7.96
N ARG A 542 -7.22 13.54 8.98
CA ARG A 542 -7.95 12.45 9.66
C ARG A 542 -8.59 11.47 8.68
N ARG A 543 -7.92 11.18 7.56
CA ARG A 543 -8.43 10.25 6.55
C ARG A 543 -8.26 8.83 7.09
N PRO A 544 -9.35 8.11 7.42
CA PRO A 544 -9.25 6.69 7.74
C PRO A 544 -8.82 5.91 6.50
N ARG A 545 -8.31 4.70 6.71
CA ARG A 545 -7.95 3.81 5.59
C ARG A 545 -9.17 3.47 4.73
N SER A 546 -8.93 3.16 3.46
CA SER A 546 -10.00 2.90 2.46
C SER A 546 -10.32 1.42 2.29
N GLU A 547 -10.30 0.66 3.38
CA GLU A 547 -10.23 -0.80 3.30
C GLU A 547 -11.47 -1.46 2.71
N GLU A 548 -12.65 -0.89 2.99
CA GLU A 548 -13.94 -1.39 2.52
C GLU A 548 -14.10 -1.31 1.00
N LEU A 549 -13.28 -0.49 0.32
CA LEU A 549 -13.34 -0.38 -1.12
C LEU A 549 -13.13 -1.75 -1.80
N GLY A 550 -12.22 -2.58 -1.29
CA GLY A 550 -11.95 -3.89 -1.87
C GLY A 550 -13.23 -4.74 -1.95
N THR A 551 -13.99 -4.80 -0.85
CA THR A 551 -15.29 -5.47 -0.81
C THR A 551 -16.26 -4.85 -1.81
N LEU A 552 -16.39 -3.52 -1.84
CA LEU A 552 -17.33 -2.84 -2.76
C LEU A 552 -17.03 -3.13 -4.24
N VAL A 553 -15.75 -3.18 -4.62
CA VAL A 553 -15.31 -3.53 -5.97
C VAL A 553 -15.69 -4.97 -6.30
N ILE A 554 -15.32 -5.91 -5.43
CA ILE A 554 -15.65 -7.35 -5.58
C ILE A 554 -17.16 -7.54 -5.75
N CYS A 555 -17.98 -6.80 -4.99
CA CYS A 555 -19.43 -6.90 -5.06
C CYS A 555 -20.00 -6.23 -6.30
N ALA A 556 -19.48 -5.06 -6.70
CA ALA A 556 -19.91 -4.37 -7.92
C ALA A 556 -19.63 -5.21 -9.17
N ASP A 557 -18.47 -5.89 -9.25
CA ASP A 557 -18.11 -6.66 -10.44
C ASP A 557 -18.95 -7.94 -10.63
N GLN A 558 -19.57 -8.45 -9.57
CA GLN A 558 -20.46 -9.63 -9.58
C GLN A 558 -21.94 -9.30 -9.31
N TYR A 559 -22.33 -8.02 -9.35
CA TYR A 559 -23.65 -7.57 -8.85
C TYR A 559 -24.87 -8.26 -9.51
N ASP A 560 -24.71 -8.72 -10.75
CA ASP A 560 -25.73 -9.37 -11.58
C ASP A 560 -25.63 -10.90 -11.53
N ALA A 561 -24.77 -11.45 -10.68
CA ALA A 561 -24.75 -12.88 -10.41
C ALA A 561 -26.10 -13.29 -9.79
N PRO A 562 -26.76 -14.34 -10.31
CA PRO A 562 -28.04 -14.79 -9.77
C PRO A 562 -27.94 -15.11 -8.28
N GLU A 563 -28.94 -14.68 -7.51
CA GLU A 563 -29.03 -15.08 -6.11
C GLU A 563 -29.17 -16.60 -5.99
N PRO A 564 -28.50 -17.20 -4.99
CA PRO A 564 -28.53 -18.64 -4.84
C PRO A 564 -29.85 -19.11 -4.22
N GLU A 565 -30.37 -20.23 -4.71
CA GLU A 565 -31.48 -20.92 -4.04
C GLU A 565 -31.07 -21.34 -2.61
N GLY A 566 -31.99 -21.17 -1.65
CA GLY A 566 -31.74 -21.51 -0.25
C GLY A 566 -31.02 -20.40 0.56
N GLY A 567 -30.67 -19.28 -0.07
CA GLY A 567 -30.15 -18.08 0.59
C GLY A 567 -28.98 -18.38 1.52
N LEU A 568 -29.19 -18.13 2.81
CA LEU A 568 -28.17 -18.30 3.84
C LEU A 568 -27.63 -19.74 3.98
N ALA A 569 -28.42 -20.77 3.65
CA ALA A 569 -27.97 -22.18 3.69
C ALA A 569 -26.98 -22.50 2.56
N TRP A 570 -27.11 -21.83 1.41
CA TRP A 570 -26.15 -21.94 0.32
C TRP A 570 -24.80 -21.35 0.71
N TYR A 571 -24.79 -20.18 1.37
CA TYR A 571 -23.55 -19.57 1.85
C TYR A 571 -22.86 -20.39 2.93
N GLU A 572 -23.62 -21.05 3.81
CA GLU A 572 -23.06 -22.00 4.77
C GLU A 572 -22.35 -23.17 4.08
N SER A 573 -22.96 -23.69 3.01
CA SER A 573 -22.36 -24.74 2.17
C SER A 573 -21.14 -24.24 1.42
N LEU A 574 -21.18 -23.02 0.87
CA LEU A 574 -20.02 -22.38 0.24
C LEU A 574 -18.86 -22.26 1.24
N TRP A 575 -19.11 -21.75 2.44
CA TRP A 575 -18.10 -21.59 3.47
C TRP A 575 -17.47 -22.93 3.89
N ALA A 576 -18.30 -23.95 4.09
CA ALA A 576 -17.84 -25.31 4.39
C ALA A 576 -16.99 -25.90 3.25
N ASN A 577 -17.41 -25.72 1.99
CA ASN A 577 -16.67 -26.22 0.83
C ASN A 577 -15.33 -25.49 0.66
N MET A 578 -15.30 -24.18 0.83
CA MET A 578 -14.06 -23.39 0.72
C MET A 578 -13.04 -23.76 1.80
N THR A 579 -13.49 -23.93 3.05
CA THR A 579 -12.64 -24.34 4.17
C THR A 579 -12.19 -25.80 4.07
N ALA A 580 -13.03 -26.69 3.52
CA ALA A 580 -12.63 -28.07 3.22
C ALA A 580 -11.59 -28.16 2.08
N LYS A 581 -11.73 -27.32 1.05
CA LYS A 581 -10.79 -27.26 -0.07
C LYS A 581 -9.44 -26.66 0.33
N SER A 582 -9.44 -25.66 1.21
CA SER A 582 -8.23 -25.01 1.70
C SER A 582 -8.46 -24.52 3.13
N TRP A 583 -7.86 -25.20 4.10
CA TRP A 583 -8.00 -24.83 5.51
C TRP A 583 -7.33 -23.48 5.83
N ILE A 584 -6.32 -23.09 5.04
CA ILE A 584 -5.55 -21.84 5.23
C ILE A 584 -6.21 -20.64 4.55
N ALA A 585 -6.72 -20.79 3.32
CA ALA A 585 -7.28 -19.69 2.55
C ALA A 585 -8.82 -19.59 2.65
N GLY A 586 -9.50 -20.70 2.91
CA GLY A 586 -10.96 -20.83 2.76
C GLY A 586 -11.77 -19.82 3.58
N ASN A 587 -11.43 -19.62 4.86
CA ASN A 587 -12.11 -18.65 5.71
C ASN A 587 -11.92 -17.21 5.21
N SER A 588 -10.68 -16.78 5.01
CA SER A 588 -10.36 -15.42 4.54
C SER A 588 -11.00 -15.13 3.18
N ARG A 589 -10.95 -16.09 2.24
CA ARG A 589 -11.53 -15.93 0.92
C ARG A 589 -13.06 -15.91 0.92
N PHE A 590 -13.70 -16.67 1.82
CA PHE A 590 -15.15 -16.58 2.03
C PHE A 590 -15.55 -15.19 2.57
N GLN A 591 -14.79 -14.67 3.53
CA GLN A 591 -15.05 -13.34 4.13
C GLN A 591 -14.99 -12.19 3.11
N ASN A 592 -14.20 -12.33 2.04
CA ASN A 592 -14.13 -11.32 0.98
C ASN A 592 -15.39 -11.25 0.10
N VAL A 593 -16.13 -12.36 -0.04
CA VAL A 593 -17.26 -12.46 -0.99
C VAL A 593 -18.62 -12.49 -0.29
N PHE A 594 -18.67 -12.93 0.96
CA PHE A 594 -19.93 -13.04 1.70
C PHE A 594 -20.70 -11.72 1.81
N PRO A 595 -20.06 -10.54 2.05
CA PRO A 595 -20.80 -9.29 2.15
C PRO A 595 -21.58 -8.89 0.89
N CYS A 596 -21.21 -9.41 -0.28
CA CYS A 596 -21.79 -8.99 -1.56
C CYS A 596 -23.27 -9.28 -1.71
N ARG A 597 -23.81 -10.20 -0.92
CA ARG A 597 -25.24 -10.48 -0.87
C ARG A 597 -26.11 -9.29 -0.48
N HIS A 598 -25.54 -8.31 0.23
CA HIS A 598 -26.26 -7.10 0.65
C HIS A 598 -26.00 -5.90 -0.27
N PHE A 599 -25.17 -6.05 -1.30
CA PHE A 599 -24.80 -4.91 -2.15
C PHE A 599 -26.04 -4.29 -2.82
N THR A 600 -26.90 -5.13 -3.39
CA THR A 600 -28.12 -4.70 -4.09
C THR A 600 -29.24 -4.23 -3.16
N ASP A 601 -29.13 -4.45 -1.85
CA ASP A 601 -30.06 -3.86 -0.85
C ASP A 601 -29.86 -2.34 -0.73
N TYR A 602 -28.63 -1.86 -0.98
CA TYR A 602 -28.22 -0.47 -0.72
C TYR A 602 -28.00 0.36 -1.98
N TRP A 603 -27.62 -0.28 -3.08
CA TRP A 603 -27.38 0.40 -4.34
C TRP A 603 -28.11 -0.31 -5.49
N PRO A 604 -28.67 0.46 -6.44
CA PRO A 604 -29.04 -0.11 -7.73
C PRO A 604 -27.77 -0.56 -8.48
N GLU A 605 -27.96 -1.11 -9.67
CA GLU A 605 -26.87 -1.61 -10.50
C GLU A 605 -25.69 -0.61 -10.63
N PRO A 606 -24.44 -1.13 -10.59
CA PRO A 606 -23.28 -0.37 -10.99
C PRO A 606 -23.48 0.26 -12.36
N ALA A 607 -22.94 1.46 -12.56
CA ALA A 607 -23.18 2.21 -13.80
C ALA A 607 -22.61 1.50 -15.05
N GLU A 608 -21.58 0.67 -14.88
CA GLU A 608 -21.04 -0.19 -15.93
C GLU A 608 -20.25 -1.33 -15.30
N VAL A 609 -20.30 -2.49 -15.97
CA VAL A 609 -19.44 -3.64 -15.70
C VAL A 609 -19.01 -4.25 -17.03
N TYR A 610 -17.88 -4.95 -17.03
CA TYR A 610 -17.43 -5.64 -18.24
C TYR A 610 -17.95 -7.08 -18.28
N ARG A 611 -18.68 -7.43 -19.35
CA ARG A 611 -19.25 -8.77 -19.58
C ARG A 611 -18.78 -9.44 -20.87
N GLY A 612 -17.93 -8.76 -21.65
CA GLY A 612 -17.36 -9.34 -22.86
C GLY A 612 -16.41 -10.51 -22.57
N ASP A 613 -16.09 -11.26 -23.61
CA ASP A 613 -15.03 -12.27 -23.58
C ASP A 613 -13.65 -11.60 -23.42
N LEU A 614 -12.63 -12.39 -23.09
CA LEU A 614 -11.26 -11.91 -22.92
C LEU A 614 -10.39 -12.16 -24.17
N ASN A 615 -11.00 -12.17 -25.36
CA ASN A 615 -10.38 -12.59 -26.62
C ASN A 615 -10.37 -11.50 -27.71
N SER A 616 -10.55 -10.22 -27.36
CA SER A 616 -10.47 -9.11 -28.32
C SER A 616 -9.15 -9.14 -29.08
N SER A 617 -9.16 -8.76 -30.36
CA SER A 617 -7.92 -8.68 -31.16
C SER A 617 -7.08 -7.49 -30.72
N LEU A 618 -5.98 -7.75 -30.00
CA LEU A 618 -5.13 -6.70 -29.43
C LEU A 618 -4.12 -6.19 -30.46
N SER A 619 -3.76 -4.89 -30.37
CA SER A 619 -2.64 -4.32 -31.15
C SER A 619 -1.31 -5.02 -30.85
N ASN A 620 -1.09 -5.36 -29.59
CA ASN A 620 0.10 -6.06 -29.12
C ASN A 620 -0.32 -7.15 -28.13
N PRO A 621 0.29 -8.35 -28.19
CA PRO A 621 0.03 -9.38 -27.19
C PRO A 621 0.54 -8.96 -25.80
N VAL A 622 -0.10 -9.47 -24.75
CA VAL A 622 0.29 -9.26 -23.35
C VAL A 622 1.21 -10.39 -22.85
N LEU A 623 2.03 -10.09 -21.84
CA LEU A 623 2.83 -11.09 -21.14
C LEU A 623 2.15 -11.45 -19.81
N LEU A 624 1.79 -12.71 -19.64
CA LEU A 624 1.24 -13.25 -18.41
C LEU A 624 2.37 -13.87 -17.59
N ILE A 625 2.35 -13.68 -16.27
CA ILE A 625 3.21 -14.39 -15.34
C ILE A 625 2.29 -15.00 -14.28
N ALA A 626 2.39 -16.32 -14.11
CA ALA A 626 1.61 -17.04 -13.12
C ALA A 626 2.47 -18.11 -12.46
N GLU A 627 2.27 -18.25 -11.15
CA GLU A 627 3.20 -18.88 -10.24
C GLU A 627 2.66 -20.22 -9.74
N THR A 628 3.53 -21.23 -9.63
CA THR A 628 3.10 -22.60 -9.32
C THR A 628 2.54 -22.78 -7.92
N TYR A 629 3.10 -22.11 -6.91
CA TYR A 629 2.65 -22.16 -5.52
C TYR A 629 2.05 -20.83 -5.04
N ASP A 630 1.47 -20.06 -5.96
CA ASP A 630 0.80 -18.80 -5.59
C ASP A 630 -0.45 -19.05 -4.73
N PRO A 631 -0.48 -18.60 -3.46
CA PRO A 631 -1.62 -18.84 -2.58
C PRO A 631 -2.87 -18.05 -2.96
N ALA A 632 -2.76 -17.08 -3.87
CA ALA A 632 -3.81 -16.14 -4.23
C ALA A 632 -4.22 -16.22 -5.71
N THR A 633 -3.24 -16.27 -6.61
CA THR A 633 -3.43 -16.30 -8.08
C THR A 633 -2.72 -17.49 -8.71
N PRO A 634 -3.19 -18.72 -8.41
CA PRO A 634 -2.55 -19.96 -8.82
C PRO A 634 -2.41 -20.11 -10.34
N LEU A 635 -1.33 -20.75 -10.81
CA LEU A 635 -1.00 -20.98 -12.23
C LEU A 635 -2.18 -21.41 -13.13
N ARG A 636 -3.14 -22.17 -12.60
CA ARG A 636 -4.34 -22.55 -13.37
C ARG A 636 -5.11 -21.34 -13.91
N ASN A 637 -5.13 -20.23 -13.18
CA ASN A 637 -5.81 -19.00 -13.60
C ASN A 637 -5.08 -18.41 -14.81
N GLY A 638 -3.74 -18.34 -14.77
CA GLY A 638 -2.91 -17.93 -15.90
C GLY A 638 -3.10 -18.80 -17.15
N ARG A 639 -3.14 -20.13 -17.00
CA ARG A 639 -3.40 -21.05 -18.12
C ARG A 639 -4.80 -20.91 -18.71
N ARG A 640 -5.82 -20.67 -17.86
CA ARG A 640 -7.20 -20.40 -18.33
C ARG A 640 -7.28 -19.08 -19.09
N LEU A 641 -6.63 -18.03 -18.58
CA LEU A 641 -6.57 -16.75 -19.28
C LEU A 641 -5.82 -16.89 -20.62
N LEU A 642 -4.66 -17.55 -20.63
CA LEU A 642 -3.92 -17.84 -21.87
C LEU A 642 -4.80 -18.55 -22.90
N SER A 643 -5.55 -19.57 -22.47
CA SER A 643 -6.46 -20.31 -23.36
C SER A 643 -7.56 -19.42 -23.95
N GLU A 644 -8.08 -18.45 -23.20
CA GLU A 644 -9.11 -17.53 -23.70
C GLU A 644 -8.53 -16.44 -24.61
N MET A 645 -7.38 -15.88 -24.24
CA MET A 645 -6.69 -14.84 -25.02
C MET A 645 -6.05 -15.38 -26.30
N GLY A 646 -5.66 -16.66 -26.32
CA GLY A 646 -5.00 -17.33 -27.44
C GLY A 646 -3.74 -16.58 -27.89
N ARG A 647 -3.69 -16.20 -29.17
CA ARG A 647 -2.53 -15.49 -29.76
C ARG A 647 -2.24 -14.12 -29.12
N ASN A 648 -3.20 -13.55 -28.39
CA ASN A 648 -3.05 -12.25 -27.73
C ASN A 648 -2.24 -12.31 -26.43
N ALA A 649 -1.74 -13.48 -26.04
CA ALA A 649 -0.93 -13.63 -24.83
C ALA A 649 0.22 -14.62 -25.01
N ARG A 650 1.20 -14.52 -24.10
CA ARG A 650 2.21 -15.53 -23.78
C ARG A 650 2.30 -15.67 -22.27
N LEU A 651 2.56 -16.88 -21.78
CA LEU A 651 2.62 -17.17 -20.35
C LEU A 651 4.04 -17.57 -19.94
N ILE A 652 4.54 -16.93 -18.88
CA ILE A 652 5.61 -17.48 -18.07
C ILE A 652 4.96 -18.28 -16.94
N ALA A 653 5.17 -19.60 -16.95
CA ALA A 653 4.92 -20.45 -15.80
C ALA A 653 6.12 -20.30 -14.86
N HIS A 654 5.98 -19.45 -13.85
CA HIS A 654 7.00 -19.25 -12.83
C HIS A 654 6.92 -20.39 -11.82
N HIS A 655 8.06 -21.03 -11.55
CA HIS A 655 8.22 -22.14 -10.64
C HIS A 655 9.00 -21.71 -9.38
N GLY A 656 8.27 -21.21 -8.40
CA GLY A 656 8.75 -20.69 -7.13
C GLY A 656 7.61 -20.63 -6.09
N TYR A 657 7.87 -19.94 -4.99
CA TYR A 657 6.93 -19.77 -3.88
C TYR A 657 6.66 -18.31 -3.56
N GLY A 658 5.38 -17.95 -3.47
CA GLY A 658 4.95 -16.60 -3.15
C GLY A 658 3.80 -16.15 -4.03
N HIS A 659 3.28 -14.97 -3.76
CA HIS A 659 2.26 -14.37 -4.60
C HIS A 659 2.90 -13.46 -5.66
N SER A 660 2.54 -13.66 -6.93
CA SER A 660 3.20 -13.11 -8.13
C SER A 660 4.65 -13.59 -8.26
N SER A 661 5.43 -13.09 -9.24
CA SER A 661 6.84 -13.46 -9.43
C SER A 661 7.79 -12.82 -8.39
N ARG A 662 7.44 -12.94 -7.10
CA ARG A 662 8.22 -12.42 -5.97
C ARG A 662 9.43 -13.29 -5.66
N ASP A 663 9.29 -14.60 -5.83
CA ASP A 663 10.44 -15.50 -5.82
C ASP A 663 11.25 -15.14 -7.06
N THR A 664 12.50 -14.72 -6.87
CA THR A 664 13.24 -14.08 -7.95
C THR A 664 13.72 -15.12 -8.95
N SER A 665 13.61 -14.81 -10.24
CA SER A 665 14.05 -15.67 -11.33
C SER A 665 14.68 -14.84 -12.43
N ALA A 666 15.98 -15.04 -12.69
CA ALA A 666 16.68 -14.37 -13.79
C ALA A 666 15.98 -14.64 -15.14
N CYS A 667 15.48 -15.86 -15.36
CA CYS A 667 14.71 -16.23 -16.55
C CYS A 667 13.46 -15.35 -16.72
N THR A 668 12.68 -15.17 -15.65
CA THR A 668 11.46 -14.35 -15.69
C THR A 668 11.79 -12.89 -15.95
N ASP A 669 12.80 -12.37 -15.26
CA ASP A 669 13.23 -10.97 -15.37
C ASP A 669 13.80 -10.63 -16.74
N GLU A 670 14.59 -11.53 -17.35
CA GLU A 670 15.14 -11.34 -18.68
C GLU A 670 14.04 -11.26 -19.76
N ILE A 671 13.06 -12.17 -19.71
CA ILE A 671 11.92 -12.15 -20.64
C ILE A 671 11.08 -10.89 -20.42
N ALA A 672 10.73 -10.57 -19.16
CA ALA A 672 9.94 -9.39 -18.84
C ALA A 672 10.61 -8.09 -19.30
N LYS A 673 11.93 -7.99 -19.13
CA LYS A 673 12.74 -6.84 -19.56
C LYS A 673 12.83 -6.75 -21.09
N ALA A 674 13.07 -7.86 -21.78
CA ALA A 674 13.07 -7.89 -23.25
C ALA A 674 11.69 -7.46 -23.80
N TYR A 675 10.61 -7.93 -23.20
CA TYR A 675 9.25 -7.52 -23.58
C TYR A 675 9.03 -6.02 -23.35
N ILE A 676 9.37 -5.49 -22.17
CA ILE A 676 9.18 -4.07 -21.84
C ILE A 676 10.07 -3.15 -22.69
N LEU A 677 11.29 -3.54 -23.05
CA LEU A 677 12.21 -2.71 -23.84
C LEU A 677 12.04 -2.85 -25.35
N GLU A 678 11.74 -4.05 -25.83
CA GLU A 678 11.81 -4.38 -27.26
C GLU A 678 10.45 -4.85 -27.80
N GLY A 679 9.53 -5.30 -26.95
CA GLY A 679 8.27 -5.93 -27.37
C GLY A 679 8.46 -7.39 -27.73
N THR A 680 9.63 -7.97 -27.44
CA THR A 680 9.96 -9.36 -27.71
C THR A 680 9.25 -10.27 -26.72
N LEU A 681 8.54 -11.28 -27.22
CA LEU A 681 7.87 -12.30 -26.43
C LEU A 681 8.44 -13.69 -26.76
N PRO A 682 8.33 -14.67 -25.85
CA PRO A 682 8.65 -16.05 -26.17
C PRO A 682 7.84 -16.57 -27.38
N GLU A 683 8.46 -17.44 -28.19
CA GLU A 683 7.79 -18.07 -29.34
C GLU A 683 6.67 -18.99 -28.85
N ASP A 684 6.98 -19.85 -27.89
CA ASP A 684 6.07 -20.79 -27.24
C ASP A 684 4.97 -20.08 -26.46
N GLN A 685 3.77 -20.66 -26.46
CA GLN A 685 2.61 -20.15 -25.72
C GLN A 685 2.84 -20.09 -24.20
N GLU A 686 3.58 -21.07 -23.67
CA GLU A 686 3.96 -21.16 -22.26
C GLU A 686 5.45 -21.47 -22.15
N THR A 687 6.17 -20.70 -21.32
CA THR A 687 7.59 -20.88 -21.03
C THR A 687 7.78 -21.09 -19.54
N ALA A 688 8.52 -22.13 -19.15
CA ALA A 688 8.85 -22.41 -17.75
C ALA A 688 10.09 -21.61 -17.31
N CYS A 689 9.96 -20.87 -16.22
CA CYS A 689 11.07 -20.22 -15.52
C CYS A 689 11.08 -20.66 -14.07
N TYR A 690 12.26 -20.90 -13.50
CA TYR A 690 12.42 -21.38 -12.12
C TYR A 690 13.00 -20.28 -11.25
N ALA A 691 12.56 -20.21 -9.99
CA ALA A 691 13.20 -19.37 -8.98
C ALA A 691 14.69 -19.73 -8.84
N ASP A 692 15.52 -18.71 -8.64
CA ASP A 692 16.97 -18.84 -8.64
C ASP A 692 17.50 -19.55 -7.38
N GLU A 693 16.75 -19.46 -6.29
CA GLU A 693 17.11 -19.98 -4.97
C GLU A 693 15.95 -20.73 -4.32
N LYS A 694 16.24 -21.48 -3.26
CA LYS A 694 15.24 -22.20 -2.48
C LYS A 694 14.93 -21.48 -1.16
N PRO A 695 13.69 -21.54 -0.67
CA PRO A 695 13.36 -21.06 0.67
C PRO A 695 14.32 -21.61 1.74
N TYR A 696 14.54 -20.83 2.80
CA TYR A 696 15.55 -21.08 3.86
C TYR A 696 17.03 -20.98 3.42
N LEU A 697 17.32 -20.98 2.12
CA LEU A 697 18.68 -20.94 1.58
C LEU A 697 18.99 -19.67 0.79
N TYR A 698 18.09 -18.67 0.82
CA TYR A 698 18.30 -17.36 0.19
C TYR A 698 19.61 -16.70 0.67
N GLY A 699 20.49 -16.38 -0.27
CA GLY A 699 21.78 -15.74 -0.02
C GLY A 699 22.83 -16.66 0.65
N VAL A 700 22.52 -17.94 0.87
CA VAL A 700 23.42 -18.88 1.54
C VAL A 700 24.44 -19.43 0.52
N LYS A 701 25.68 -18.94 0.59
CA LYS A 701 26.77 -19.49 -0.23
C LYS A 701 27.14 -20.91 0.23
N LYS A 702 27.44 -21.81 -0.73
CA LYS A 702 27.88 -23.19 -0.45
C LYS A 702 29.01 -23.21 0.61
N GLY A 703 28.74 -23.84 1.76
CA GLY A 703 29.70 -24.00 2.87
C GLY A 703 29.73 -22.87 3.90
N GLY A 704 28.86 -21.86 3.79
CA GLY A 704 28.73 -20.78 4.77
C GLY A 704 27.74 -21.10 5.89
N VAL A 705 28.12 -20.82 7.13
CA VAL A 705 27.18 -20.76 8.27
C VAL A 705 26.36 -19.48 8.14
N VAL A 706 25.04 -19.58 8.16
CA VAL A 706 24.15 -18.41 8.16
C VAL A 706 24.28 -17.72 9.50
N ALA A 707 24.58 -16.41 9.50
CA ALA A 707 24.54 -15.63 10.72
C ALA A 707 23.13 -15.69 11.32
N GLN A 708 23.01 -16.02 12.60
CA GLN A 708 21.73 -16.09 13.28
C GLN A 708 21.13 -14.68 13.37
N ARG A 709 20.17 -14.38 12.49
CA ARG A 709 19.40 -13.12 12.50
C ARG A 709 18.25 -13.22 13.50
N ASP A 710 17.82 -12.09 14.04
CA ASP A 710 16.63 -12.02 14.87
C ASP A 710 15.38 -12.39 14.03
N PRO A 711 14.58 -13.40 14.43
CA PRO A 711 13.33 -13.72 13.74
C PRO A 711 12.38 -12.53 13.59
N LEU A 712 12.35 -11.60 14.55
CA LEU A 712 11.50 -10.41 14.45
C LEU A 712 12.01 -9.43 13.40
N GLU A 713 13.33 -9.31 13.20
CA GLU A 713 13.91 -8.48 12.14
C GLU A 713 13.56 -9.03 10.75
N ILE A 714 13.68 -10.35 10.57
CA ILE A 714 13.26 -11.04 9.34
C ILE A 714 11.76 -10.85 9.10
N TRP A 715 10.94 -10.95 10.15
CA TRP A 715 9.50 -10.75 10.03
C TRP A 715 9.13 -9.31 9.70
N ASP A 716 9.80 -8.32 10.30
CA ASP A 716 9.59 -6.90 9.99
C ASP A 716 9.99 -6.58 8.53
N GLU A 717 11.06 -7.21 8.00
CA GLU A 717 11.40 -7.16 6.58
C GLU A 717 10.31 -7.76 5.69
N HIS A 718 9.81 -8.95 6.05
CA HIS A 718 8.71 -9.61 5.34
C HIS A 718 7.46 -8.70 5.27
N ILE A 719 7.08 -8.08 6.38
CA ILE A 719 5.95 -7.14 6.45
C ILE A 719 6.20 -5.91 5.58
N ARG A 720 7.42 -5.33 5.59
CA ARG A 720 7.80 -4.21 4.71
C ARG A 720 7.69 -4.55 3.23
N GLU A 721 8.16 -5.72 2.82
CA GLU A 721 8.07 -6.17 1.43
C GLU A 721 6.62 -6.43 1.00
N LEU A 722 5.79 -7.03 1.86
CA LEU A 722 4.37 -7.23 1.56
C LEU A 722 3.61 -5.91 1.46
N ALA A 723 4.06 -4.87 2.18
CA ALA A 723 3.44 -3.56 2.16
C ALA A 723 3.56 -2.81 0.81
N ILE A 724 4.40 -3.30 -0.11
CA ILE A 724 4.43 -2.84 -1.49
C ILE A 724 3.09 -3.10 -2.17
N LEU A 725 2.47 -4.26 -1.92
CA LEU A 725 1.15 -4.58 -2.47
C LEU A 725 0.00 -4.19 -1.54
N ASN A 726 0.23 -4.31 -0.23
CA ASN A 726 -0.78 -4.00 0.77
C ASN A 726 -0.24 -3.01 1.82
N PRO A 727 -0.31 -1.69 1.57
CA PRO A 727 0.24 -0.69 2.49
C PRO A 727 -0.33 -0.73 3.91
N ARG A 728 -1.47 -1.40 4.12
CA ARG A 728 -2.09 -1.58 5.45
C ARG A 728 -1.20 -2.34 6.44
N LEU A 729 -0.25 -3.11 5.93
CA LEU A 729 0.68 -3.90 6.75
C LEU A 729 1.73 -3.04 7.46
N LEU A 730 1.88 -1.77 7.07
CA LEU A 730 2.76 -0.83 7.77
C LEU A 730 1.95 0.02 8.75
N ARG A 731 2.46 0.08 9.98
CA ARG A 731 1.98 0.99 11.02
C ARG A 731 2.56 2.38 10.82
#